data_AF-A0AA47MET2-F1
#
_entry.id   AF-A0AA47MET2-F1
#
_cell.length_a   1.000
_cell.length_b   1.000
_cell.length_c   1.000
_cell.angle_alpha   90.00
_cell.angle_beta   90.00
_cell.angle_gamma   90.00
#
_symmetry.space_group_name_H-M   'P 1'
#
loop_
_entity.id
_entity.type
_entity.pdbx_description
1 polymer ?
#
loop_
_entity_poly.entity_id
_entity_poly.type
_entity_poly.pdbx_seq_one_letter_code
_entity_poly.pdbx_strand_id
1 'polypeptide(L)'
;MAALTDYAMDVSSSFSGLLNEKFCHNHLNVLKSFTSQLRGQEYRFENLTLFTSSLTLCSPVREVVEKDVFCHLWGLLSRLREELEASGGGEEEDELNLQLIAECFRAQRNACVQSPRNQALLRELSFIEESLKVISVLQHMHLQRGGAALEPLRCGVQFLGNIAVGSQLCKDNLWRLSFPHLMLDLLSGEDEKVVSYASMVLHTCLDEEKVEELAQPNNIPLALRVMELCRTHPDIDWTVLIATQHFLKSSALVASMYSGISHLESGIPGDVASHLAESFQTGCKAVLVLASGSADGDESAWIEKMENLNELSRELVRDVLDLADDVEAGPADPEHVASKAEEFIEVLGVISALSDQDIDYRVIANLEEVVHRFSGTREHQAQHTQGPGRLAFDISGAVLEHQVLSGLPAGQIAAMFGVSKRTIRRRMEQNGLRRTDLYSAVSDEELDRIISEIHRRHPNTGYKLMRGHLNARGVRVPISRLQESLRRVDAEGVYMRRLRLRVLRRRQYSVPGPNSLWHIDGNHKLIRWRFVVHGGVDGFSRLVVYLTVAGNNRAHTVLQSFIAAVEQYGLPSRARSDKGGENAGVAEFMIRSRGTDRNSHITGRSVHNQRIQRMWRDVYEHALDLFYHIFTSLEDQGTLNPDNEVHLFALHRIFLPLIQQSLNSFRDAWNFHGLRTERNQLPQQLWRRYREQGPMEDPTEVPEEYGIDWNGPHSLHGGTVSVPEVQLARELSDEEVAILPAPGVSVTDALRLYVETVQEALTVIGLLDVLCEMTSDLEQFMFLQDHAGLLQTTVGLLQEVHALGKASKNVFSSSQNFSSFSSGGGDPSSPFVSFKAHLIRLIGNLCHHHPGNQNLVRELDGIPLILDNCSIDSNNPFISQWAIFTIRNLLEQNHDNQELVAVMDRRGNADYSALTALGLDVEKRDGGLLLKPTKKNH
;
A
#
# COMPACT_ATOMS: atom_id res chain seq x y z
N MET A 1 -33.96 5.25 13.38
CA MET A 1 -34.63 6.46 13.89
C MET A 1 -35.17 6.20 15.29
N ALA A 2 -36.31 5.53 15.51
CA ALA A 2 -36.87 5.33 16.86
C ALA A 2 -35.89 4.72 17.91
N ALA A 3 -35.13 3.68 17.57
CA ALA A 3 -34.14 3.10 18.48
C ALA A 3 -32.92 4.02 18.77
N LEU A 4 -32.60 4.95 17.87
CA LEU A 4 -31.57 5.97 18.09
C LEU A 4 -32.11 7.09 18.99
N THR A 5 -33.41 7.38 18.91
CA THR A 5 -34.10 8.37 19.75
C THR A 5 -34.25 7.88 21.19
N ASP A 6 -34.61 6.61 21.42
CA ASP A 6 -34.66 6.00 22.76
C ASP A 6 -33.27 5.99 23.43
N TYR A 7 -32.22 5.69 22.65
CA TYR A 7 -30.84 5.71 23.13
C TYR A 7 -30.34 7.13 23.47
N ALA A 8 -30.67 8.14 22.65
CA ALA A 8 -30.32 9.54 22.94
C ALA A 8 -31.01 10.05 24.23
N MET A 9 -32.26 9.64 24.46
CA MET A 9 -32.98 9.96 25.70
C MET A 9 -32.37 9.29 26.95
N ASP A 10 -31.89 8.05 26.83
CA ASP A 10 -31.25 7.30 27.93
C ASP A 10 -29.86 7.84 28.30
N VAL A 11 -29.10 8.31 27.30
CA VAL A 11 -27.82 9.01 27.54
C VAL A 11 -28.06 10.37 28.18
N SER A 12 -29.02 11.16 27.70
CA SER A 12 -29.33 12.48 28.26
C SER A 12 -29.81 12.40 29.72
N SER A 13 -30.65 11.42 30.06
CA SER A 13 -31.12 11.19 31.44
C SER A 13 -29.97 10.79 32.38
N SER A 14 -29.08 9.89 31.93
CA SER A 14 -27.88 9.47 32.67
C SER A 14 -26.91 10.63 32.93
N PHE A 15 -26.79 11.59 32.01
CA PHE A 15 -25.94 12.77 32.18
C PHE A 15 -26.53 13.85 33.09
N SER A 16 -27.86 13.92 33.23
CA SER A 16 -28.52 14.90 34.11
C SER A 16 -28.20 14.69 35.61
N GLY A 17 -27.93 13.45 36.02
CA GLY A 17 -27.51 13.11 37.39
C GLY A 17 -26.11 13.62 37.73
N LEU A 18 -25.20 13.67 36.74
CA LEU A 18 -23.81 14.10 36.91
C LEU A 18 -23.68 15.54 37.41
N LEU A 19 -24.63 16.40 37.08
CA LEU A 19 -24.58 17.82 37.44
C LEU A 19 -25.09 18.11 38.86
N ASN A 20 -25.91 17.23 39.44
CA ASN A 20 -26.67 17.52 40.66
C ASN A 20 -26.23 16.72 41.89
N GLU A 21 -25.36 15.70 41.71
CA GLU A 21 -24.90 14.82 42.79
C GLU A 21 -23.40 15.06 43.12
N LYS A 22 -22.95 14.58 44.29
CA LYS A 22 -21.51 14.54 44.62
C LYS A 22 -20.80 13.54 43.71
N PHE A 23 -19.62 13.89 43.18
CA PHE A 23 -18.90 13.00 42.27
C PHE A 23 -18.53 11.66 42.94
N CYS A 24 -18.70 10.57 42.19
CA CYS A 24 -18.42 9.21 42.66
C CYS A 24 -17.93 8.34 41.50
N HIS A 25 -17.38 7.17 41.79
CA HIS A 25 -16.86 6.25 40.76
C HIS A 25 -17.94 5.77 39.76
N ASN A 26 -19.22 5.77 40.14
CA ASN A 26 -20.30 5.46 39.21
C ASN A 26 -20.41 6.51 38.09
N HIS A 27 -20.23 7.79 38.42
CA HIS A 27 -20.21 8.88 37.45
C HIS A 27 -19.08 8.71 36.42
N LEU A 28 -17.89 8.29 36.89
CA LEU A 28 -16.78 7.99 36.01
C LEU A 28 -17.08 6.82 35.06
N ASN A 29 -17.76 5.77 35.54
CA ASN A 29 -18.14 4.62 34.72
C ASN A 29 -19.16 5.00 33.63
N VAL A 30 -20.14 5.86 33.95
CA VAL A 30 -21.10 6.40 32.97
C VAL A 30 -20.35 7.17 31.87
N LEU A 31 -19.43 8.05 32.25
CA LEU A 31 -18.66 8.86 31.31
C LEU A 31 -17.70 8.00 30.45
N LYS A 32 -17.06 6.98 31.01
CA LYS A 32 -16.25 5.99 30.27
C LYS A 32 -17.09 5.22 29.26
N SER A 33 -18.29 4.80 29.63
CA SER A 33 -19.24 4.12 28.74
C SER A 33 -19.59 5.00 27.54
N PHE A 34 -19.96 6.26 27.81
CA PHE A 34 -20.25 7.24 26.77
C PHE A 34 -19.04 7.51 25.86
N THR A 35 -17.86 7.72 26.44
CA THR A 35 -16.60 7.93 25.70
C THR A 35 -16.28 6.75 24.78
N SER A 36 -16.52 5.51 25.22
CA SER A 36 -16.34 4.31 24.41
C SER A 36 -17.32 4.25 23.24
N GLN A 37 -18.53 4.76 23.40
CA GLN A 37 -19.55 4.77 22.34
C GLN A 37 -19.22 5.80 21.25
N LEU A 38 -18.55 6.90 21.60
CA LEU A 38 -18.09 7.92 20.65
C LEU A 38 -16.90 7.50 19.78
N ARG A 39 -16.12 6.47 20.17
CA ARG A 39 -14.89 6.06 19.46
C ARG A 39 -15.12 5.54 18.05
N GLY A 40 -16.35 5.22 17.66
CA GLY A 40 -16.71 4.85 16.28
C GLY A 40 -15.70 3.88 15.65
N GLN A 41 -15.54 2.68 16.21
CA GLN A 41 -14.94 1.59 15.46
C GLN A 41 -16.06 0.82 14.76
N GLU A 42 -15.83 0.48 13.48
CA GLU A 42 -16.51 -0.60 12.75
C GLU A 42 -16.35 -1.99 13.41
N TYR A 43 -15.87 -2.07 14.65
CA TYR A 43 -15.82 -3.26 15.49
C TYR A 43 -16.81 -3.15 16.64
N ARG A 44 -18.07 -3.47 16.37
CA ARG A 44 -19.02 -4.14 17.29
C ARG A 44 -20.38 -4.30 16.60
N PHE A 45 -20.59 -5.46 15.98
CA PHE A 45 -21.93 -6.02 15.81
C PHE A 45 -21.91 -7.53 16.08
N GLU A 46 -21.45 -7.90 17.27
CA GLU A 46 -22.04 -9.04 17.97
C GLU A 46 -23.28 -8.54 18.73
N ASN A 47 -24.41 -9.20 18.49
CA ASN A 47 -25.67 -9.12 19.24
C ASN A 47 -26.54 -7.86 19.04
N LEU A 48 -27.33 -7.81 17.97
CA LEU A 48 -28.82 -7.77 18.04
C LEU A 48 -29.46 -7.80 16.63
N THR A 49 -30.03 -8.96 16.30
CA THR A 49 -31.31 -9.23 15.61
C THR A 49 -31.71 -8.57 14.27
N LEU A 50 -32.08 -9.44 13.32
CA LEU A 50 -33.41 -9.52 12.67
C LEU A 50 -34.27 -8.23 12.62
N PHE A 51 -34.78 -7.95 11.41
CA PHE A 51 -35.83 -6.99 11.01
C PHE A 51 -35.39 -5.65 10.39
N THR A 52 -35.24 -5.66 9.06
CA THR A 52 -35.99 -4.87 8.06
C THR A 52 -35.10 -4.42 6.91
N SER A 53 -35.64 -4.63 5.70
CA SER A 53 -35.14 -4.14 4.44
C SER A 53 -35.35 -2.63 4.36
N SER A 54 -34.31 -1.84 4.59
CA SER A 54 -34.21 -0.46 4.10
C SER A 54 -32.74 -0.07 4.05
N LEU A 55 -32.32 0.56 2.96
CA LEU A 55 -31.10 1.35 2.96
C LEU A 55 -31.20 2.39 4.10
N THR A 56 -30.28 2.34 5.05
CA THR A 56 -29.79 3.52 5.78
C THR A 56 -28.42 3.17 6.33
N LEU A 57 -27.41 3.97 5.95
CA LEU A 57 -26.17 4.09 6.72
C LEU A 57 -26.54 4.19 8.20
N CYS A 58 -26.04 3.29 9.04
CA CYS A 58 -26.09 3.55 10.48
C CYS A 58 -24.97 4.57 10.74
N SER A 59 -25.32 5.85 10.78
CA SER A 59 -24.41 6.93 11.21
C SER A 59 -23.70 6.50 12.51
N PRO A 60 -22.37 6.68 12.63
CA PRO A 60 -21.67 6.41 13.89
C PRO A 60 -22.33 7.19 15.04
N VAL A 61 -22.36 6.63 16.26
CA VAL A 61 -23.06 7.23 17.43
C VAL A 61 -22.73 8.72 17.61
N ARG A 62 -21.49 9.12 17.30
CA ARG A 62 -21.03 10.52 17.29
C ARG A 62 -21.89 11.46 16.42
N GLU A 63 -22.44 10.99 15.31
CA GLU A 63 -23.23 11.79 14.35
C GLU A 63 -24.69 11.97 14.78
N VAL A 64 -25.15 11.26 15.81
CA VAL A 64 -26.53 11.35 16.32
C VAL A 64 -26.61 11.95 17.73
N VAL A 65 -25.47 12.32 18.35
CA VAL A 65 -25.45 12.97 19.66
C VAL A 65 -26.21 14.29 19.59
N GLU A 66 -27.10 14.51 20.56
CA GLU A 66 -27.91 15.72 20.68
C GLU A 66 -27.14 16.84 21.39
N LYS A 67 -27.52 18.09 21.10
CA LYS A 67 -26.90 19.28 21.69
C LYS A 67 -26.95 19.26 23.22
N ASP A 68 -28.03 18.74 23.80
CA ASP A 68 -28.24 18.69 25.26
C ASP A 68 -27.19 17.83 25.98
N VAL A 69 -26.73 16.74 25.37
CA VAL A 69 -25.66 15.91 25.93
C VAL A 69 -24.35 16.69 26.00
N PHE A 70 -24.05 17.50 24.98
CA PHE A 70 -22.89 18.41 25.00
C PHE A 70 -23.08 19.54 26.03
N CYS A 71 -24.30 20.08 26.20
CA CYS A 71 -24.57 21.05 27.27
C CYS A 71 -24.27 20.45 28.66
N HIS A 72 -24.68 19.21 28.92
CA HIS A 72 -24.39 18.54 30.19
C HIS A 72 -22.90 18.24 30.37
N LEU A 73 -22.21 17.79 29.32
CA LEU A 73 -20.76 17.54 29.36
C LEU A 73 -19.96 18.82 29.60
N TRP A 74 -20.41 19.95 29.04
CA TRP A 74 -19.84 21.27 29.30
C TRP A 74 -20.02 21.68 30.75
N GLY A 75 -21.25 21.55 31.28
CA GLY A 75 -21.55 21.87 32.68
C GLY A 75 -20.75 21.02 33.66
N LEU A 76 -20.53 19.74 33.33
CA LEU A 76 -19.69 18.84 34.11
C LEU A 76 -18.24 19.32 34.13
N LEU A 77 -17.67 19.68 32.97
CA LEU A 77 -16.30 20.20 32.89
C LEU A 77 -16.14 21.51 33.67
N SER A 78 -17.10 22.44 33.56
CA SER A 78 -17.09 23.71 34.30
C SER A 78 -17.15 23.49 35.81
N ARG A 79 -18.02 22.59 36.28
CA ARG A 79 -18.13 22.26 37.70
C ARG A 79 -16.85 21.58 38.23
N LEU A 80 -16.27 20.66 37.46
CA LEU A 80 -15.00 20.00 37.83
C LEU A 80 -13.85 21.01 37.93
N ARG A 81 -13.80 22.01 37.05
CA ARG A 81 -12.83 23.12 37.16
C ARG A 81 -13.02 23.90 38.46
N GLU A 82 -14.25 24.32 38.76
CA GLU A 82 -14.56 25.08 39.98
C GLU A 82 -14.22 24.30 41.26
N GLU A 83 -14.49 22.99 41.28
CA GLU A 83 -14.13 22.13 42.41
C GLU A 83 -12.60 21.98 42.56
N LEU A 84 -11.85 21.87 41.44
CA LEU A 84 -10.38 21.87 41.49
C LEU A 84 -9.80 23.21 41.97
N GLU A 85 -10.35 24.33 41.51
CA GLU A 85 -9.91 25.68 41.93
C GLU A 85 -10.24 25.95 43.41
N ALA A 86 -11.34 25.40 43.93
CA ALA A 86 -11.74 25.50 45.32
C ALA A 86 -11.02 24.52 46.26
N SER A 87 -10.33 23.50 45.72
CA SER A 87 -9.72 22.42 46.51
C SER A 87 -8.56 22.90 47.40
N GLY A 88 -8.74 22.78 48.72
CA GLY A 88 -7.75 23.10 49.75
C GLY A 88 -6.86 21.94 50.20
N GLY A 89 -6.77 20.84 49.43
CA GLY A 89 -5.81 19.74 49.68
C GLY A 89 -6.39 18.42 50.21
N GLY A 90 -7.40 17.84 49.56
CA GLY A 90 -7.82 16.44 49.78
C GLY A 90 -7.37 15.55 48.63
N GLU A 91 -6.32 14.73 48.83
CA GLU A 91 -5.69 13.94 47.76
C GLU A 91 -6.66 12.99 47.01
N GLU A 92 -7.63 12.37 47.69
CA GLU A 92 -8.61 11.45 47.07
C GLU A 92 -9.69 12.16 46.24
N GLU A 93 -10.13 13.36 46.65
CA GLU A 93 -11.17 14.13 45.94
C GLU A 93 -10.59 14.75 44.67
N ASP A 94 -9.34 15.22 44.75
CA ASP A 94 -8.57 15.69 43.60
C ASP A 94 -8.33 14.56 42.60
N GLU A 95 -8.03 13.32 43.04
CA GLU A 95 -7.81 12.18 42.14
C GLU A 95 -9.05 11.83 41.30
N LEU A 96 -10.22 11.71 41.93
CA LEU A 96 -11.47 11.40 41.20
C LEU A 96 -11.84 12.53 40.23
N ASN A 97 -11.66 13.78 40.63
CA ASN A 97 -11.94 14.94 39.78
C ASN A 97 -11.01 14.97 38.56
N LEU A 98 -9.71 14.67 38.73
CA LEU A 98 -8.75 14.55 37.63
C LEU A 98 -9.11 13.41 36.66
N GLN A 99 -9.56 12.26 37.17
CA GLN A 99 -10.03 11.14 36.33
C GLN A 99 -11.28 11.51 35.51
N LEU A 100 -12.23 12.22 36.13
CA LEU A 100 -13.42 12.71 35.44
C LEU A 100 -13.08 13.73 34.34
N ILE A 101 -12.15 14.66 34.61
CA ILE A 101 -11.68 15.63 33.61
C ILE A 101 -11.01 14.93 32.43
N ALA A 102 -10.15 13.94 32.69
CA ALA A 102 -9.49 13.16 31.63
C ALA A 102 -10.52 12.47 30.72
N GLU A 103 -11.56 11.86 31.30
CA GLU A 103 -12.63 11.23 30.53
C GLU A 103 -13.54 12.25 29.81
N CYS A 104 -13.77 13.44 30.38
CA CYS A 104 -14.46 14.53 29.69
C CYS A 104 -13.71 14.94 28.41
N PHE A 105 -12.40 15.15 28.51
CA PHE A 105 -11.58 15.49 27.33
C PHE A 105 -11.54 14.34 26.31
N ARG A 106 -11.49 13.08 26.75
CA ARG A 106 -11.57 11.93 25.83
C ARG A 106 -12.90 11.88 25.09
N ALA A 107 -14.02 12.13 25.78
CA ALA A 107 -15.34 12.20 25.16
C ALA A 107 -15.38 13.30 24.09
N GLN A 108 -14.96 14.51 24.45
CA GLN A 108 -14.92 15.66 23.54
C GLN A 108 -14.02 15.39 22.31
N ARG A 109 -12.81 14.88 22.54
CA ARG A 109 -11.87 14.49 21.49
C ARG A 109 -12.47 13.50 20.51
N ASN A 110 -13.14 12.46 21.00
CA ASN A 110 -13.76 11.43 20.16
C ASN A 110 -15.01 11.98 19.43
N ALA A 111 -15.71 12.94 20.01
CA ALA A 111 -16.86 13.59 19.37
C ALA A 111 -16.47 14.45 18.15
N CYS A 112 -15.26 15.04 18.15
CA CYS A 112 -14.76 15.90 17.07
C CYS A 112 -14.27 15.14 15.83
N VAL A 113 -13.81 13.88 15.98
CA VAL A 113 -13.13 13.15 14.89
C VAL A 113 -14.04 13.03 13.67
N GLN A 114 -13.61 13.63 12.55
CA GLN A 114 -14.32 13.65 11.26
C GLN A 114 -15.79 14.12 11.36
N SER A 115 -16.11 15.01 12.30
CA SER A 115 -17.48 15.51 12.50
C SER A 115 -17.51 17.05 12.53
N PRO A 116 -17.65 17.71 11.36
CA PRO A 116 -17.79 19.17 11.28
C PRO A 116 -19.00 19.69 12.08
N ARG A 117 -20.09 18.90 12.13
CA ARG A 117 -21.29 19.20 12.93
C ARG A 117 -20.94 19.33 14.42
N ASN A 118 -20.24 18.34 14.98
CA ASN A 118 -19.92 18.35 16.40
C ASN A 118 -18.87 19.41 16.73
N GLN A 119 -17.88 19.62 15.86
CA GLN A 119 -16.91 20.71 16.02
C GLN A 119 -17.63 22.08 16.08
N ALA A 120 -18.62 22.32 15.22
CA ALA A 120 -19.41 23.54 15.25
C ALA A 120 -20.24 23.66 16.55
N LEU A 121 -20.93 22.59 16.97
CA LEU A 121 -21.72 22.58 18.20
C LEU A 121 -20.88 22.83 19.45
N LEU A 122 -19.72 22.16 19.57
CA LEU A 122 -18.81 22.33 20.70
C LEU A 122 -18.24 23.75 20.74
N ARG A 123 -17.93 24.34 19.59
CA ARG A 123 -17.52 25.76 19.50
C ARG A 123 -18.64 26.70 19.94
N GLU A 124 -19.87 26.49 19.47
CA GLU A 124 -21.04 27.31 19.86
C GLU A 124 -21.38 27.23 21.35
N LEU A 125 -21.08 26.09 21.98
CA LEU A 125 -21.22 25.87 23.42
C LEU A 125 -20.00 26.34 24.23
N SER A 126 -19.05 27.04 23.61
CA SER A 126 -17.85 27.58 24.26
C SER A 126 -16.95 26.52 24.93
N PHE A 127 -16.92 25.29 24.40
CA PHE A 127 -15.99 24.26 24.90
C PHE A 127 -14.53 24.65 24.76
N ILE A 128 -14.16 25.41 23.73
CA ILE A 128 -12.78 25.86 23.51
C ILE A 128 -12.33 26.71 24.71
N GLU A 129 -13.10 27.75 25.04
CA GLU A 129 -12.78 28.65 26.16
C GLU A 129 -12.73 27.90 27.50
N GLU A 130 -13.72 27.04 27.74
CA GLU A 130 -13.80 26.26 28.98
C GLU A 130 -12.62 25.30 29.12
N SER A 131 -12.26 24.61 28.05
CA SER A 131 -11.14 23.67 28.02
C SER A 131 -9.80 24.36 28.24
N LEU A 132 -9.59 25.54 27.66
CA LEU A 132 -8.35 26.32 27.87
C LEU A 132 -8.21 26.76 29.33
N LYS A 133 -9.32 27.14 30.00
CA LYS A 133 -9.31 27.44 31.45
C LYS A 133 -8.91 26.22 32.27
N VAL A 134 -9.52 25.06 31.99
CA VAL A 134 -9.19 23.80 32.67
C VAL A 134 -7.71 23.42 32.44
N ILE A 135 -7.22 23.52 31.20
CA ILE A 135 -5.82 23.23 30.85
C ILE A 135 -4.87 24.15 31.63
N SER A 136 -5.20 25.44 31.77
CA SER A 136 -4.40 26.39 32.55
C SER A 136 -4.31 26.00 34.03
N VAL A 137 -5.44 25.56 34.63
CA VAL A 137 -5.47 25.06 36.01
C VAL A 137 -4.63 23.79 36.16
N LEU A 138 -4.80 22.83 35.25
CA LEU A 138 -4.06 21.56 35.27
C LEU A 138 -2.56 21.77 35.11
N GLN A 139 -2.16 22.72 34.26
CA GLN A 139 -0.76 23.09 34.08
C GLN A 139 -0.17 23.71 35.35
N HIS A 140 -0.88 24.63 36.00
CA HIS A 140 -0.45 25.20 37.27
C HIS A 140 -0.34 24.13 38.37
N MET A 141 -1.33 23.22 38.46
CA MET A 141 -1.31 22.09 39.38
C MET A 141 -0.12 21.16 39.13
N HIS A 142 0.19 20.88 37.86
CA HIS A 142 1.32 20.02 37.50
C HIS A 142 2.65 20.63 37.96
N LEU A 143 2.86 21.93 37.71
CA LEU A 143 4.05 22.65 38.13
C LEU A 143 4.23 22.73 39.66
N GLN A 144 3.14 22.69 40.43
CA GLN A 144 3.17 22.84 41.89
C GLN A 144 3.11 21.51 42.66
N ARG A 145 2.37 20.50 42.16
CA ARG A 145 1.99 19.28 42.90
C ARG A 145 2.42 17.96 42.21
N GLY A 146 3.07 17.99 41.04
CA GLY A 146 3.61 16.80 40.38
C GLY A 146 2.69 16.11 39.34
N GLY A 147 2.88 14.81 39.10
CA GLY A 147 2.40 14.09 37.91
C GLY A 147 0.90 13.75 37.80
N ALA A 148 0.09 13.92 38.84
CA ALA A 148 -1.33 13.51 38.84
C ALA A 148 -2.18 14.26 37.79
N ALA A 149 -1.85 15.53 37.52
CA ALA A 149 -2.56 16.36 36.53
C ALA A 149 -2.14 16.08 35.08
N LEU A 150 -1.15 15.21 34.85
CA LEU A 150 -0.53 15.04 33.53
C LEU A 150 -1.41 14.28 32.53
N GLU A 151 -2.12 13.24 32.98
CA GLU A 151 -3.07 12.51 32.15
C GLU A 151 -4.23 13.40 31.63
N PRO A 152 -4.95 14.15 32.47
CA PRO A 152 -5.99 15.06 31.99
C PRO A 152 -5.40 16.20 31.15
N LEU A 153 -4.21 16.72 31.46
CA LEU A 153 -3.54 17.74 30.66
C LEU A 153 -3.27 17.23 29.23
N ARG A 154 -2.67 16.05 29.07
CA ARG A 154 -2.44 15.40 27.77
C ARG A 154 -3.75 15.21 27.00
N CYS A 155 -4.82 14.75 27.66
CA CYS A 155 -6.13 14.56 27.01
C CYS A 155 -6.74 15.89 26.55
N GLY A 156 -6.59 16.96 27.34
CA GLY A 156 -7.07 18.30 27.00
C GLY A 156 -6.38 18.88 25.78
N VAL A 157 -5.05 18.83 25.73
CA VAL A 157 -4.28 19.33 24.57
C VAL A 157 -4.61 18.52 23.30
N GLN A 158 -4.77 17.20 23.40
CA GLN A 158 -5.24 16.38 22.27
C GLN A 158 -6.63 16.78 21.76
N PHE A 159 -7.56 17.13 22.66
CA PHE A 159 -8.87 17.62 22.26
C PHE A 159 -8.76 18.93 21.45
N LEU A 160 -7.90 19.87 21.88
CA LEU A 160 -7.66 21.11 21.14
C LEU A 160 -7.18 20.86 19.70
N GLY A 161 -6.34 19.83 19.50
CA GLY A 161 -5.90 19.42 18.17
C GLY A 161 -7.10 18.98 17.32
N ASN A 162 -7.89 18.02 17.82
CA ASN A 162 -9.01 17.45 17.08
C ASN A 162 -10.15 18.44 16.79
N ILE A 163 -10.39 19.43 17.65
CA ILE A 163 -11.43 20.45 17.39
C ILE A 163 -10.99 21.48 16.34
N ALA A 164 -9.68 21.67 16.16
CA ALA A 164 -9.11 22.60 15.17
C ALA A 164 -9.01 22.00 13.75
N VAL A 165 -8.85 20.67 13.62
CA VAL A 165 -8.71 19.98 12.33
C VAL A 165 -9.91 20.26 11.42
N GLY A 166 -9.64 20.77 10.21
CA GLY A 166 -10.66 20.99 9.18
C GLY A 166 -11.64 22.15 9.41
N SER A 167 -11.46 22.97 10.46
CA SER A 167 -12.38 24.07 10.80
C SER A 167 -11.65 25.39 11.09
N GLN A 168 -11.63 26.30 10.11
CA GLN A 168 -10.96 27.60 10.26
C GLN A 168 -11.50 28.42 11.44
N LEU A 169 -12.82 28.42 11.64
CA LEU A 169 -13.44 29.12 12.77
C LEU A 169 -12.98 28.59 14.14
N CYS A 170 -12.75 27.27 14.25
CA CYS A 170 -12.20 26.69 15.49
C CYS A 170 -10.73 27.09 15.66
N LYS A 171 -9.93 27.08 14.58
CA LYS A 171 -8.53 27.53 14.59
C LYS A 171 -8.40 28.98 15.06
N ASP A 172 -9.21 29.88 14.51
CA ASP A 172 -9.17 31.31 14.86
C ASP A 172 -9.61 31.56 16.30
N ASN A 173 -10.62 30.82 16.79
CA ASN A 173 -11.05 30.89 18.19
C ASN A 173 -9.98 30.38 19.15
N LEU A 174 -9.33 29.28 18.81
CA LEU A 174 -8.24 28.72 19.61
C LEU A 174 -7.05 29.69 19.64
N TRP A 175 -6.65 30.21 18.48
CA TRP A 175 -5.56 31.17 18.36
C TRP A 175 -5.82 32.39 19.25
N ARG A 176 -6.97 33.06 19.08
CA ARG A 176 -7.35 34.25 19.87
C ARG A 176 -7.35 34.03 21.39
N LEU A 177 -7.65 32.82 21.86
CA LEU A 177 -7.82 32.51 23.28
C LEU A 177 -6.59 31.91 23.95
N SER A 178 -5.67 31.31 23.19
CA SER A 178 -4.49 30.59 23.73
C SER A 178 -3.15 31.24 23.40
N PHE A 179 -3.10 32.02 22.33
CA PHE A 179 -1.87 32.65 21.85
C PHE A 179 -1.56 33.98 22.56
N PRO A 180 -0.29 34.30 22.85
CA PRO A 180 0.90 33.44 22.78
C PRO A 180 1.17 32.66 24.08
N HIS A 181 0.64 33.14 25.22
CA HIS A 181 1.13 32.78 26.55
C HIS A 181 0.89 31.33 26.94
N LEU A 182 -0.35 30.83 26.80
CA LEU A 182 -0.67 29.45 27.17
C LEU A 182 0.07 28.45 26.28
N MET A 183 0.24 28.77 24.99
CA MET A 183 1.00 27.92 24.08
C MET A 183 2.49 27.87 24.45
N LEU A 184 3.07 29.02 24.82
CA LEU A 184 4.46 29.09 25.28
C LEU A 184 4.66 28.27 26.56
N ASP A 185 3.73 28.38 27.52
CA ASP A 185 3.79 27.62 28.76
C ASP A 185 3.74 26.10 28.48
N LEU A 186 2.85 25.65 27.58
CA LEU A 186 2.71 24.23 27.23
C LEU A 186 3.96 23.67 26.53
N LEU A 187 4.58 24.46 25.64
CA LEU A 187 5.82 24.09 24.95
C LEU A 187 7.06 24.17 25.86
N SER A 188 6.97 24.89 26.98
CA SER A 188 8.04 25.00 27.97
C SER A 188 7.97 23.94 29.07
N GLY A 189 6.98 23.04 29.02
CA GLY A 189 6.81 21.96 30.00
C GLY A 189 7.84 20.83 29.86
N GLU A 190 7.99 20.02 30.92
CA GLU A 190 8.90 18.86 30.96
C GLU A 190 8.33 17.61 30.28
N ASP A 191 7.01 17.54 30.06
CA ASP A 191 6.37 16.35 29.49
C ASP A 191 6.39 16.34 27.96
N GLU A 192 7.17 15.42 27.38
CA GLU A 192 7.32 15.28 25.92
C GLU A 192 5.99 15.10 25.18
N LYS A 193 5.01 14.40 25.77
CA LYS A 193 3.70 14.20 25.11
C LYS A 193 2.88 15.49 25.08
N VAL A 194 2.89 16.27 26.16
CA VAL A 194 2.24 17.59 26.18
C VAL A 194 2.89 18.51 25.14
N VAL A 195 4.23 18.55 25.09
CA VAL A 195 4.97 19.37 24.11
C VAL A 195 4.64 18.93 22.68
N SER A 196 4.61 17.63 22.40
CA SER A 196 4.24 17.09 21.09
C SER A 196 2.80 17.46 20.69
N TYR A 197 1.83 17.28 21.58
CA TYR A 197 0.44 17.65 21.29
C TYR A 197 0.25 19.16 21.15
N ALA A 198 0.94 19.97 21.94
CA ALA A 198 0.91 21.43 21.83
C ALA A 198 1.52 21.89 20.50
N SER A 199 2.61 21.26 20.06
CA SER A 199 3.22 21.51 18.75
C SER A 199 2.26 21.18 17.60
N MET A 200 1.57 20.04 17.66
CA MET A 200 0.51 19.68 16.69
C MET A 200 -0.62 20.72 16.66
N VAL A 201 -1.07 21.19 17.82
CA VAL A 201 -2.11 22.23 17.93
C VAL A 201 -1.65 23.54 17.29
N LEU A 202 -0.42 23.98 17.60
CA LEU A 202 0.18 25.18 17.04
C LEU A 202 0.29 25.07 15.52
N HIS A 203 0.84 23.98 15.00
CA HIS A 203 0.94 23.70 13.55
C HIS A 203 -0.44 23.77 12.87
N THR A 204 -1.44 23.10 13.44
CA THR A 204 -2.80 23.04 12.87
C THR A 204 -3.43 24.43 12.73
N CYS A 205 -3.11 25.35 13.65
CA CYS A 205 -3.66 26.69 13.69
C CYS A 205 -2.89 27.72 12.85
N LEU A 206 -1.62 27.48 12.52
CA LEU A 206 -0.79 28.44 11.79
C LEU A 206 -1.26 28.65 10.34
N ASP A 207 -1.20 29.91 9.91
CA ASP A 207 -1.35 30.38 8.54
C ASP A 207 -0.49 31.64 8.34
N GLU A 208 -0.44 32.19 7.12
CA GLU A 208 0.43 33.33 6.78
C GLU A 208 0.17 34.55 7.68
N GLU A 209 -1.09 34.89 7.96
CA GLU A 209 -1.47 36.04 8.81
C GLU A 209 -1.01 35.84 10.26
N LYS A 210 -1.18 34.64 10.80
CA LYS A 210 -0.74 34.29 12.16
C LYS A 210 0.78 34.25 12.30
N VAL A 211 1.51 33.91 11.23
CA VAL A 211 2.98 33.97 11.19
C VAL A 211 3.47 35.43 11.21
N GLU A 212 2.76 36.35 10.55
CA GLU A 212 3.04 37.78 10.67
C GLU A 212 2.76 38.31 12.09
N GLU A 213 1.70 37.84 12.75
CA GLU A 213 1.42 38.17 14.15
C GLU A 213 2.53 37.68 15.09
N LEU A 214 3.08 36.49 14.84
CA LEU A 214 4.24 35.94 15.56
C LEU A 214 5.49 36.82 15.43
N ALA A 215 5.64 37.57 14.33
CA ALA A 215 6.80 38.44 14.09
C ALA A 215 6.81 39.69 15.00
N GLN A 216 5.73 39.94 15.75
CA GLN A 216 5.65 41.06 16.69
C GLN A 216 6.50 40.79 17.95
N PRO A 217 7.15 41.83 18.53
CA PRO A 217 8.13 41.65 19.63
C PRO A 217 7.63 40.84 20.84
N ASN A 218 6.37 40.98 21.22
CA ASN A 218 5.79 40.29 22.38
C ASN A 218 5.59 38.77 22.15
N ASN A 219 5.58 38.33 20.90
CA ASN A 219 5.26 36.97 20.50
C ASN A 219 6.52 36.14 20.14
N ILE A 220 7.66 36.81 19.95
CA ILE A 220 8.94 36.19 19.60
C ILE A 220 9.39 35.06 20.57
N PRO A 221 9.17 35.14 21.90
CA PRO A 221 9.54 34.04 22.78
C PRO A 221 8.90 32.69 22.41
N LEU A 222 7.66 32.69 21.90
CA LEU A 222 7.00 31.48 21.43
C LEU A 222 7.69 30.90 20.19
N ALA A 223 8.03 31.75 19.23
CA ALA A 223 8.75 31.33 18.03
C ALA A 223 10.14 30.77 18.36
N LEU A 224 10.88 31.45 19.24
CA LEU A 224 12.19 30.98 19.72
C LEU A 224 12.10 29.65 20.46
N ARG A 225 11.04 29.43 21.26
CA ARG A 225 10.84 28.17 21.96
C ARG A 225 10.59 27.00 21.00
N VAL A 226 9.82 27.20 19.93
CA VAL A 226 9.62 26.17 18.90
C VAL A 226 10.95 25.86 18.19
N MET A 227 11.75 26.88 17.86
CA MET A 227 13.07 26.70 17.25
C MET A 227 14.04 25.96 18.19
N GLU A 228 14.00 26.25 19.49
CA GLU A 228 14.77 25.52 20.50
C GLU A 228 14.36 24.04 20.56
N LEU A 229 13.07 23.75 20.60
CA LEU A 229 12.53 22.37 20.62
C LEU A 229 12.87 21.60 19.34
N CYS A 230 12.83 22.27 18.18
CA CYS A 230 13.27 21.70 16.90
C CYS A 230 14.72 21.21 16.95
N ARG A 231 15.57 21.85 17.78
CA ARG A 231 16.98 21.48 17.96
C ARG A 231 17.18 20.41 19.05
N THR A 232 16.52 20.56 20.20
CA THR A 232 16.78 19.70 21.38
C THR A 232 15.98 18.41 21.36
N HIS A 233 14.85 18.37 20.64
CA HIS A 233 13.96 17.22 20.54
C HIS A 233 13.55 16.96 19.08
N PRO A 234 14.48 16.50 18.21
CA PRO A 234 14.20 16.26 16.79
C PRO A 234 13.14 15.17 16.56
N ASP A 235 12.92 14.27 17.53
CA ASP A 235 11.86 13.25 17.49
C ASP A 235 10.44 13.83 17.56
N ILE A 236 10.29 15.14 17.80
CA ILE A 236 9.00 15.84 17.74
C ILE A 236 8.79 16.37 16.32
N ASP A 237 8.26 15.52 15.43
CA ASP A 237 8.04 15.84 14.00
C ASP A 237 7.36 17.22 13.77
N TRP A 238 6.43 17.61 14.65
CA TRP A 238 5.65 18.84 14.52
C TRP A 238 6.48 20.13 14.61
N THR A 239 7.56 20.17 15.39
CA THR A 239 8.37 21.39 15.53
C THR A 239 9.18 21.65 14.26
N VAL A 240 9.68 20.58 13.63
CA VAL A 240 10.31 20.61 12.31
C VAL A 240 9.31 21.08 11.26
N LEU A 241 8.08 20.55 11.27
CA LEU A 241 7.03 20.98 10.34
C LEU A 241 6.67 22.47 10.52
N ILE A 242 6.56 22.97 11.75
CA ILE A 242 6.30 24.39 12.00
C ILE A 242 7.46 25.26 11.48
N ALA A 243 8.69 24.90 11.81
CA ALA A 243 9.87 25.65 11.40
C ALA A 243 9.98 25.72 9.87
N THR A 244 9.81 24.59 9.20
CA THR A 244 9.98 24.45 7.74
C THR A 244 8.80 24.98 6.94
N GLN A 245 7.56 24.73 7.37
CA GLN A 245 6.39 25.10 6.57
C GLN A 245 5.95 26.54 6.80
N HIS A 246 6.25 27.13 7.96
CA HIS A 246 5.74 28.44 8.35
C HIS A 246 6.85 29.44 8.68
N PHE A 247 7.73 29.14 9.64
CA PHE A 247 8.58 30.17 10.23
C PHE A 247 9.67 30.66 9.27
N LEU A 248 10.42 29.73 8.68
CA LEU A 248 11.56 30.05 7.82
C LEU A 248 11.16 30.63 6.46
N LYS A 249 9.87 30.50 6.09
CA LYS A 249 9.30 31.17 4.90
C LYS A 249 8.98 32.64 5.14
N SER A 250 8.92 33.10 6.40
CA SER A 250 8.63 34.49 6.75
C SER A 250 9.91 35.26 7.08
N SER A 251 10.36 36.10 6.14
CA SER A 251 11.52 36.96 6.33
C SER A 251 11.35 37.93 7.51
N ALA A 252 10.11 38.40 7.75
CA ALA A 252 9.78 39.26 8.88
C ALA A 252 9.94 38.55 10.23
N LEU A 253 9.39 37.33 10.37
CA LEU A 253 9.51 36.57 11.62
C LEU A 253 10.97 36.19 11.90
N VAL A 254 11.69 35.73 10.88
CA VAL A 254 13.13 35.43 10.98
C VAL A 254 13.90 36.66 11.46
N ALA A 255 13.74 37.81 10.80
CA ALA A 255 14.44 39.04 11.18
C ALA A 255 14.12 39.44 12.63
N SER A 256 12.86 39.35 13.06
CA SER A 256 12.45 39.64 14.43
C SER A 256 13.06 38.66 15.45
N MET A 257 13.12 37.35 15.15
CA MET A 257 13.78 36.36 16.01
C MET A 257 15.26 36.69 16.21
N TYR A 258 15.99 37.06 15.16
CA TYR A 258 17.40 37.48 15.26
C TYR A 258 17.58 38.77 16.05
N SER A 259 16.66 39.73 15.92
CA SER A 259 16.70 40.96 16.71
C SER A 259 16.44 40.73 18.21
N GLY A 260 15.60 39.75 18.56
CA GLY A 260 15.29 39.39 19.95
C GLY A 260 16.40 38.60 20.67
N ILE A 261 17.31 37.99 19.93
CA ILE A 261 18.41 37.16 20.46
C ILE A 261 19.53 37.98 21.10
N SER A 262 19.57 39.31 20.92
CA SER A 262 20.57 40.17 21.59
C SER A 262 20.48 40.18 23.13
N HIS A 263 19.43 39.60 23.72
CA HIS A 263 19.20 39.55 25.17
C HIS A 263 19.16 38.15 25.81
N LEU A 264 19.26 37.06 25.05
CA LEU A 264 19.37 35.69 25.58
C LEU A 264 20.61 35.00 24.98
N GLU A 265 21.44 34.41 25.84
CA GLU A 265 22.70 33.78 25.50
C GLU A 265 22.57 32.74 24.36
N SER A 266 23.24 33.04 23.22
CA SER A 266 23.78 32.15 22.19
C SER A 266 22.87 31.11 21.47
N GLY A 267 22.72 31.27 20.15
CA GLY A 267 22.90 30.16 19.19
C GLY A 267 21.70 29.65 18.37
N ILE A 268 20.46 29.88 18.78
CA ILE A 268 19.33 29.05 18.31
C ILE A 268 19.11 29.04 16.77
N PRO A 269 19.04 30.16 16.04
CA PRO A 269 18.71 30.11 14.60
C PRO A 269 19.82 29.54 13.71
N GLY A 270 21.10 29.78 14.08
CA GLY A 270 22.25 29.30 13.32
C GLY A 270 22.46 27.78 13.48
N ASP A 271 22.27 27.29 14.70
CA ASP A 271 22.36 25.86 15.00
C ASP A 271 21.18 25.09 14.39
N VAL A 272 19.96 25.65 14.40
CA VAL A 272 18.79 25.04 13.74
C VAL A 272 18.99 24.99 12.22
N ALA A 273 19.50 26.06 11.61
CA ALA A 273 19.82 26.07 10.19
C ALA A 273 20.84 24.98 9.80
N SER A 274 21.85 24.76 10.64
CA SER A 274 22.83 23.68 10.46
C SER A 274 22.17 22.30 10.59
N HIS A 275 21.31 22.11 11.59
CA HIS A 275 20.55 20.88 11.78
C HIS A 275 19.60 20.57 10.61
N LEU A 276 18.94 21.58 10.04
CA LEU A 276 18.09 21.42 8.86
C LEU A 276 18.90 21.03 7.62
N ALA A 277 20.11 21.58 7.47
CA ALA A 277 21.03 21.20 6.40
C ALA A 277 21.51 19.74 6.56
N GLU A 278 21.84 19.30 7.78
CA GLU A 278 22.18 17.90 8.09
C GLU A 278 20.99 16.95 7.87
N SER A 279 19.79 17.37 8.26
CA SER A 279 18.54 16.61 8.05
C SER A 279 18.23 16.46 6.56
N PHE A 280 18.44 17.53 5.78
CA PHE A 280 18.31 17.48 4.32
C PHE A 280 19.32 16.48 3.73
N GLN A 281 20.59 16.54 4.16
CA GLN A 281 21.63 15.61 3.69
C GLN A 281 21.28 14.15 3.98
N THR A 282 20.81 13.88 5.20
CA THR A 282 20.42 12.52 5.63
C THR A 282 19.18 12.02 4.88
N GLY A 283 18.17 12.88 4.71
CA GLY A 283 16.89 12.53 4.09
C GLY A 283 16.94 12.37 2.58
N CYS A 284 17.94 12.93 1.87
CA CYS A 284 18.05 12.84 0.40
C CYS A 284 17.94 11.40 -0.13
N LYS A 285 18.39 10.40 0.65
CA LYS A 285 18.25 8.98 0.32
C LYS A 285 16.80 8.55 0.08
N ALA A 286 15.83 9.08 0.83
CA ALA A 286 14.41 8.72 0.67
C ALA A 286 13.84 9.17 -0.68
N VAL A 287 14.20 10.38 -1.12
CA VAL A 287 13.86 10.88 -2.46
C VAL A 287 14.49 10.00 -3.53
N LEU A 288 15.74 9.59 -3.34
CA LEU A 288 16.45 8.69 -4.24
C LEU A 288 15.85 7.28 -4.26
N VAL A 289 15.39 6.73 -3.14
CA VAL A 289 14.68 5.44 -3.10
C VAL A 289 13.38 5.51 -3.91
N LEU A 290 12.64 6.61 -3.80
CA LEU A 290 11.44 6.84 -4.61
C LEU A 290 11.76 7.11 -6.09
N ALA A 291 12.95 7.67 -6.38
CA ALA A 291 13.35 8.08 -7.73
C ALA A 291 14.09 6.99 -8.52
N SER A 292 14.91 6.18 -7.86
CA SER A 292 15.81 5.16 -8.44
C SER A 292 15.36 3.73 -8.22
N GLY A 293 14.56 3.48 -7.18
CA GLY A 293 14.11 2.15 -6.82
C GLY A 293 15.13 1.27 -6.08
N SER A 294 16.41 1.69 -6.02
CA SER A 294 17.47 0.95 -5.32
C SER A 294 17.41 1.19 -3.81
N ALA A 295 17.35 0.09 -3.05
CA ALA A 295 17.57 0.10 -1.60
C ALA A 295 19.09 0.11 -1.38
N ASP A 296 19.74 1.24 -1.64
CA ASP A 296 21.19 1.34 -1.37
C ASP A 296 21.41 1.58 0.12
N GLY A 297 21.50 0.46 0.83
CA GLY A 297 21.68 0.35 2.27
C GLY A 297 22.01 -1.09 2.66
N ASP A 298 23.25 -1.51 2.42
CA ASP A 298 23.89 -2.70 3.02
C ASP A 298 23.18 -4.06 2.80
N GLU A 299 22.43 -4.19 1.69
CA GLU A 299 21.86 -5.49 1.23
C GLU A 299 22.85 -6.30 0.38
N SER A 300 23.96 -5.70 -0.09
CA SER A 300 24.93 -6.34 -0.98
C SER A 300 25.57 -7.60 -0.39
N ALA A 301 25.76 -7.65 0.94
CA ALA A 301 26.27 -8.86 1.61
C ALA A 301 25.25 -10.02 1.66
N TRP A 302 23.95 -9.73 1.51
CA TRP A 302 22.88 -10.71 1.43
C TRP A 302 22.57 -11.12 -0.02
N ILE A 303 22.62 -10.18 -0.97
CA ILE A 303 22.40 -10.43 -2.40
C ILE A 303 23.50 -11.31 -2.99
N GLU A 304 24.78 -11.05 -2.68
CA GLU A 304 25.89 -11.90 -3.12
C GLU A 304 25.79 -13.33 -2.54
N LYS A 305 25.21 -13.47 -1.35
CA LYS A 305 24.94 -14.77 -0.71
C LYS A 305 23.75 -15.49 -1.35
N MET A 306 22.72 -14.74 -1.78
CA MET A 306 21.49 -15.26 -2.37
C MET A 306 21.65 -15.59 -3.87
N GLU A 307 22.46 -14.84 -4.61
CA GLU A 307 22.81 -15.13 -6.01
C GLU A 307 23.60 -16.44 -6.10
N ASN A 308 24.58 -16.65 -5.21
CA ASN A 308 25.31 -17.91 -5.09
C ASN A 308 24.39 -19.10 -4.75
N LEU A 309 23.36 -18.90 -3.90
CA LEU A 309 22.37 -19.93 -3.55
C LEU A 309 21.40 -20.27 -4.70
N ASN A 310 20.95 -19.25 -5.44
CA ASN A 310 20.07 -19.44 -6.59
C ASN A 310 20.79 -20.06 -7.79
N GLU A 311 22.09 -19.81 -7.94
CA GLU A 311 22.94 -20.44 -8.95
C GLU A 311 23.18 -21.92 -8.62
N LEU A 312 23.53 -22.25 -7.37
CA LEU A 312 23.63 -23.64 -6.87
C LEU A 312 22.33 -24.43 -7.04
N SER A 313 21.18 -23.80 -6.76
CA SER A 313 19.86 -24.40 -6.96
C SER A 313 19.58 -24.72 -8.44
N ARG A 314 19.91 -23.80 -9.35
CA ARG A 314 19.74 -23.99 -10.79
C ARG A 314 20.66 -25.06 -11.36
N GLU A 315 21.91 -25.13 -10.91
CA GLU A 315 22.84 -26.20 -11.31
C GLU A 315 22.36 -27.57 -10.83
N LEU A 316 21.90 -27.67 -9.58
CA LEU A 316 21.37 -28.92 -9.04
C LEU A 316 20.15 -29.42 -9.83
N VAL A 317 19.21 -28.54 -10.18
CA VAL A 317 18.04 -28.93 -11.00
C VAL A 317 18.47 -29.41 -12.37
N ARG A 318 19.47 -28.77 -12.99
CA ARG A 318 20.01 -29.20 -14.28
C ARG A 318 20.66 -30.58 -14.18
N ASP A 319 21.51 -30.81 -13.19
CA ASP A 319 22.23 -32.06 -13.02
C ASP A 319 21.30 -33.24 -12.71
N VAL A 320 20.20 -33.00 -11.98
CA VAL A 320 19.14 -34.00 -11.74
C VAL A 320 18.39 -34.35 -13.02
N LEU A 321 18.10 -33.36 -13.86
CA LEU A 321 17.43 -33.57 -15.14
C LEU A 321 18.34 -34.28 -16.14
N ASP A 322 19.62 -33.93 -16.18
CA ASP A 322 20.62 -34.58 -17.04
C ASP A 322 20.80 -36.05 -16.64
N LEU A 323 20.84 -36.37 -15.34
CA LEU A 323 20.88 -37.76 -14.86
C LEU A 323 19.58 -38.51 -15.22
N ALA A 324 18.42 -37.86 -15.17
CA ALA A 324 17.15 -38.46 -15.56
C ALA A 324 17.12 -38.76 -17.07
N ASP A 325 17.62 -37.84 -17.89
CA ASP A 325 17.73 -38.01 -19.34
C ASP A 325 18.73 -39.13 -19.69
N ASP A 326 19.86 -39.24 -18.98
CA ASP A 326 20.85 -40.32 -19.16
C ASP A 326 20.26 -41.70 -18.81
N VAL A 327 19.40 -41.77 -17.78
CA VAL A 327 18.65 -42.98 -17.40
C VAL A 327 17.57 -43.34 -18.43
N GLU A 328 16.92 -42.35 -19.05
CA GLU A 328 15.94 -42.57 -20.12
C GLU A 328 16.59 -42.95 -21.46
N ALA A 329 17.80 -42.46 -21.74
CA ALA A 329 18.52 -42.69 -23.00
C ALA A 329 19.19 -44.07 -23.12
N GLY A 330 19.36 -44.82 -22.03
CA GLY A 330 19.95 -46.17 -22.06
C GLY A 330 20.20 -46.75 -20.66
N PRO A 331 20.77 -47.96 -20.53
CA PRO A 331 21.03 -48.56 -19.23
C PRO A 331 22.17 -47.82 -18.52
N ALA A 332 21.82 -46.79 -17.75
CA ALA A 332 22.71 -46.11 -16.83
C ALA A 332 23.18 -47.09 -15.74
N ASP A 333 24.45 -46.99 -15.35
CA ASP A 333 25.04 -47.83 -14.32
C ASP A 333 24.34 -47.59 -12.97
N PRO A 334 23.68 -48.61 -12.36
CA PRO A 334 22.95 -48.46 -11.10
C PRO A 334 23.79 -47.88 -9.95
N GLU A 335 25.10 -48.19 -9.89
CA GLU A 335 26.01 -47.62 -8.89
C GLU A 335 26.24 -46.13 -9.12
N HIS A 336 26.34 -45.70 -10.38
CA HIS A 336 26.49 -44.29 -10.74
C HIS A 336 25.24 -43.46 -10.40
N VAL A 337 24.06 -43.99 -10.69
CA VAL A 337 22.77 -43.33 -10.39
C VAL A 337 22.56 -43.21 -8.89
N ALA A 338 22.86 -44.25 -8.11
CA ALA A 338 22.77 -44.21 -6.66
C ALA A 338 23.78 -43.21 -6.05
N SER A 339 25.03 -43.21 -6.54
CA SER A 339 26.07 -42.29 -6.07
C SER A 339 25.73 -40.83 -6.34
N LYS A 340 25.17 -40.51 -7.52
CA LYS A 340 24.74 -39.14 -7.85
C LYS A 340 23.52 -38.70 -7.04
N ALA A 341 22.58 -39.60 -6.77
CA ALA A 341 21.44 -39.31 -5.91
C ALA A 341 21.86 -39.03 -4.45
N GLU A 342 22.87 -39.72 -3.92
CA GLU A 342 23.46 -39.41 -2.61
C GLU A 342 24.13 -38.03 -2.60
N GLU A 343 24.91 -37.70 -3.63
CA GLU A 343 25.54 -36.37 -3.79
C GLU A 343 24.49 -35.24 -3.82
N PHE A 344 23.36 -35.44 -4.51
CA PHE A 344 22.26 -34.48 -4.53
C PHE A 344 21.61 -34.29 -3.16
N ILE A 345 21.47 -35.36 -2.35
CA ILE A 345 20.96 -35.26 -0.98
C ILE A 345 21.90 -34.43 -0.09
N GLU A 346 23.22 -34.60 -0.23
CA GLU A 346 24.21 -33.80 0.52
C GLU A 346 24.17 -32.32 0.13
N VAL A 347 24.12 -32.01 -1.18
CA VAL A 347 24.01 -30.62 -1.67
C VAL A 347 22.71 -29.96 -1.20
N LEU A 348 21.59 -30.68 -1.24
CA LEU A 348 20.30 -30.21 -0.68
C LEU A 348 20.43 -29.93 0.83
N GLY A 349 21.08 -30.80 1.61
CA GLY A 349 21.33 -30.56 3.03
C GLY A 349 22.10 -29.27 3.31
N VAL A 350 23.10 -28.96 2.48
CA VAL A 350 23.88 -27.71 2.57
C VAL A 350 23.02 -26.49 2.20
N ILE A 351 22.21 -26.56 1.14
CA ILE A 351 21.29 -25.48 0.73
C ILE A 351 20.29 -25.18 1.85
N SER A 352 19.66 -26.20 2.44
CA SER A 352 18.70 -26.03 3.56
C SER A 352 19.32 -25.35 4.77
N ALA A 353 20.55 -25.76 5.14
CA ALA A 353 21.26 -25.20 6.28
C ALA A 353 21.72 -23.75 6.06
N LEU A 354 21.96 -23.34 4.80
CA LEU A 354 22.38 -21.98 4.45
C LEU A 354 21.20 -21.03 4.20
N SER A 355 20.04 -21.54 3.79
CA SER A 355 18.86 -20.73 3.45
C SER A 355 17.80 -20.66 4.56
N ASP A 356 17.96 -21.39 5.67
CA ASP A 356 16.98 -21.51 6.78
C ASP A 356 15.57 -21.87 6.30
N GLN A 357 15.48 -22.57 5.16
CA GLN A 357 14.24 -23.08 4.58
C GLN A 357 14.25 -24.61 4.63
N ASP A 358 13.16 -25.18 5.14
CA ASP A 358 12.95 -26.62 5.15
C ASP A 358 12.77 -27.14 3.72
N ILE A 359 13.60 -28.11 3.32
CA ILE A 359 13.43 -28.81 2.04
C ILE A 359 12.24 -29.75 2.15
N ASP A 360 11.41 -29.77 1.09
CA ASP A 360 10.28 -30.70 1.02
C ASP A 360 10.78 -32.13 1.24
N TYR A 361 10.38 -32.73 2.36
CA TYR A 361 10.79 -34.08 2.77
C TYR A 361 10.53 -35.13 1.68
N ARG A 362 9.60 -34.87 0.75
CA ARG A 362 9.31 -35.76 -0.38
C ARG A 362 10.44 -35.80 -1.40
N VAL A 363 11.17 -34.71 -1.59
CA VAL A 363 12.32 -34.66 -2.52
C VAL A 363 13.43 -35.55 -1.97
N ILE A 364 13.74 -35.41 -0.68
CA ILE A 364 14.73 -36.26 0.01
C ILE A 364 14.24 -37.72 0.00
N ALA A 365 12.99 -37.98 0.38
CA ALA A 365 12.44 -39.34 0.39
C ALA A 365 12.43 -40.01 -1.00
N ASN A 366 12.18 -39.24 -2.08
CA ASN A 366 12.25 -39.76 -3.44
C ASN A 366 13.69 -40.06 -3.87
N LEU A 367 14.66 -39.22 -3.52
CA LEU A 367 16.08 -39.47 -3.80
C LEU A 367 16.60 -40.66 -2.98
N GLU A 368 16.22 -40.76 -1.69
CA GLU A 368 16.50 -41.92 -0.85
C GLU A 368 15.85 -43.20 -1.39
N GLU A 369 14.65 -43.11 -1.96
CA GLU A 369 13.99 -44.23 -2.64
C GLU A 369 14.73 -44.62 -3.92
N VAL A 370 15.27 -43.66 -4.69
CA VAL A 370 16.14 -43.92 -5.84
C VAL A 370 17.41 -44.65 -5.38
N VAL A 371 18.12 -44.14 -4.37
CA VAL A 371 19.28 -44.81 -3.78
C VAL A 371 18.89 -46.24 -3.36
N HIS A 372 17.82 -46.41 -2.59
CA HIS A 372 17.37 -47.74 -2.14
C HIS A 372 17.01 -48.70 -3.28
N ARG A 373 16.35 -48.22 -4.34
CA ARG A 373 15.96 -49.03 -5.51
C ARG A 373 17.14 -49.47 -6.35
N PHE A 374 18.14 -48.59 -6.52
CA PHE A 374 19.30 -48.86 -7.37
C PHE A 374 20.45 -49.54 -6.62
N SER A 375 20.56 -49.37 -5.30
CA SER A 375 21.47 -50.13 -4.43
C SER A 375 20.97 -51.56 -4.12
N GLY A 376 19.68 -51.86 -4.37
CA GLY A 376 18.99 -53.07 -3.89
C GLY A 376 18.61 -54.14 -4.91
N THR A 377 19.17 -54.16 -6.13
CA THR A 377 18.75 -55.13 -7.17
C THR A 377 19.49 -56.48 -7.11
N ARG A 378 19.16 -57.30 -6.13
CA ARG A 378 19.15 -58.78 -6.26
C ARG A 378 18.10 -59.37 -5.34
N GLU A 379 16.96 -59.73 -5.93
CA GLU A 379 16.04 -60.82 -5.54
C GLU A 379 14.58 -60.41 -5.79
N HIS A 380 14.03 -60.84 -6.93
CA HIS A 380 12.75 -61.55 -7.01
C HIS A 380 12.31 -61.69 -8.47
N GLN A 381 12.83 -62.74 -9.11
CA GLN A 381 12.15 -63.34 -10.26
C GLN A 381 11.12 -64.38 -9.78
N ALA A 382 10.01 -64.38 -10.50
CA ALA A 382 9.07 -65.48 -10.74
C ALA A 382 8.16 -65.93 -9.58
N GLN A 383 6.88 -65.56 -9.67
CA GLN A 383 5.79 -66.49 -9.36
C GLN A 383 4.66 -66.39 -10.39
N HIS A 384 4.68 -67.35 -11.33
CA HIS A 384 3.52 -67.79 -12.08
C HIS A 384 2.44 -68.29 -11.12
N THR A 385 1.17 -67.91 -11.32
CA THR A 385 0.03 -68.68 -10.80
C THR A 385 -0.96 -68.98 -11.92
N GLN A 386 -1.12 -70.28 -12.21
CA GLN A 386 -2.18 -70.85 -13.02
C GLN A 386 -3.45 -71.00 -12.17
N GLY A 387 -4.61 -70.64 -12.73
CA GLY A 387 -5.93 -70.95 -12.17
C GLY A 387 -7.06 -70.61 -13.16
N PRO A 388 -8.21 -71.32 -13.15
CA PRO A 388 -9.28 -71.08 -14.09
C PRO A 388 -10.10 -69.86 -13.63
N GLY A 389 -9.92 -68.74 -14.33
CA GLY A 389 -10.67 -67.52 -14.09
C GLY A 389 -10.35 -66.48 -15.17
N ARG A 390 -11.32 -65.64 -15.53
CA ARG A 390 -11.14 -64.53 -16.48
C ARG A 390 -9.94 -63.68 -16.03
N LEU A 391 -9.02 -63.40 -16.96
CA LEU A 391 -7.80 -62.61 -16.74
C LEU A 391 -8.11 -61.37 -15.89
N ALA A 392 -7.36 -61.20 -14.79
CA ALA A 392 -7.48 -60.03 -13.94
C ALA A 392 -7.10 -58.79 -14.75
N PHE A 393 -8.01 -57.82 -14.84
CA PHE A 393 -7.76 -56.52 -15.49
C PHE A 393 -6.56 -55.87 -14.80
N ASP A 394 -5.35 -55.83 -15.35
CA ASP A 394 -4.19 -55.35 -14.59
C ASP A 394 -4.26 -53.82 -14.38
N ILE A 395 -4.21 -53.38 -13.12
CA ILE A 395 -4.10 -51.95 -12.76
C ILE A 395 -2.93 -51.92 -11.79
N SER A 396 -1.80 -51.39 -12.26
CA SER A 396 -0.58 -51.23 -11.47
C SER A 396 -0.88 -50.54 -10.14
N GLY A 397 -0.24 -51.03 -9.06
CA GLY A 397 -0.33 -50.43 -7.73
C GLY A 397 0.00 -48.94 -7.74
N ALA A 398 1.06 -48.55 -8.46
CA ALA A 398 1.50 -47.16 -8.61
C ALA A 398 0.45 -46.27 -9.31
N VAL A 399 -0.22 -46.79 -10.34
CA VAL A 399 -1.29 -46.05 -11.04
C VAL A 399 -2.51 -45.88 -10.14
N LEU A 400 -2.86 -46.91 -9.37
CA LEU A 400 -3.97 -46.84 -8.42
C LEU A 400 -3.66 -45.88 -7.28
N GLU A 401 -2.43 -45.91 -6.76
CA GLU A 401 -1.91 -45.01 -5.74
C GLU A 401 -1.93 -43.56 -6.19
N HIS A 402 -1.38 -43.24 -7.37
CA HIS A 402 -1.42 -41.89 -7.94
C HIS A 402 -2.84 -41.33 -8.08
N GLN A 403 -3.80 -42.14 -8.54
CA GLN A 403 -5.20 -41.72 -8.71
C GLN A 403 -5.94 -41.52 -7.38
N VAL A 404 -5.59 -42.31 -6.36
CA VAL A 404 -6.08 -42.16 -4.98
C VAL A 404 -5.47 -40.91 -4.33
N LEU A 405 -4.15 -40.70 -4.47
CA LEU A 405 -3.41 -39.50 -4.04
C LEU A 405 -3.92 -38.22 -4.72
N SER A 406 -4.39 -38.31 -5.95
CA SER A 406 -5.07 -37.22 -6.69
C SER A 406 -6.48 -36.89 -6.17
N GLY A 407 -6.98 -37.63 -5.17
CA GLY A 407 -8.22 -37.35 -4.45
C GLY A 407 -9.50 -37.85 -5.15
N LEU A 408 -9.37 -38.74 -6.15
CA LEU A 408 -10.52 -39.28 -6.86
C LEU A 408 -11.26 -40.36 -6.04
N PRO A 409 -12.61 -40.35 -5.99
CA PRO A 409 -13.36 -41.40 -5.33
C PRO A 409 -13.27 -42.73 -6.10
N ALA A 410 -13.22 -43.85 -5.38
CA ALA A 410 -13.13 -45.21 -5.96
C ALA A 410 -14.18 -45.52 -7.04
N GLY A 411 -15.35 -44.86 -7.02
CA GLY A 411 -16.35 -44.99 -8.07
C GLY A 411 -15.97 -44.31 -9.39
N GLN A 412 -15.21 -43.21 -9.34
CA GLN A 412 -14.69 -42.53 -10.53
C GLN A 412 -13.46 -43.24 -11.08
N ILE A 413 -12.56 -43.71 -10.22
CA ILE A 413 -11.43 -44.57 -10.60
C ILE A 413 -11.97 -45.81 -11.32
N ALA A 414 -13.03 -46.43 -10.80
CA ALA A 414 -13.69 -47.56 -11.44
C ALA A 414 -14.21 -47.24 -12.84
N ALA A 415 -14.79 -46.05 -13.04
CA ALA A 415 -15.25 -45.59 -14.34
C ALA A 415 -14.10 -45.31 -15.32
N MET A 416 -12.97 -44.76 -14.84
CA MET A 416 -11.78 -44.50 -15.66
C MET A 416 -11.14 -45.78 -16.20
N PHE A 417 -11.07 -46.83 -15.37
CA PHE A 417 -10.48 -48.11 -15.75
C PHE A 417 -11.50 -49.11 -16.35
N GLY A 418 -12.77 -48.71 -16.51
CA GLY A 418 -13.82 -49.59 -17.03
C GLY A 418 -14.12 -50.80 -16.14
N VAL A 419 -13.82 -50.72 -14.84
CA VAL A 419 -13.98 -51.82 -13.87
C VAL A 419 -15.07 -51.55 -12.85
N SER A 420 -15.46 -52.56 -12.08
CA SER A 420 -16.41 -52.37 -10.98
C SER A 420 -15.75 -51.65 -9.80
N LYS A 421 -16.54 -50.83 -9.07
CA LYS A 421 -16.12 -50.19 -7.80
C LYS A 421 -15.57 -51.19 -6.78
N ARG A 422 -16.03 -52.44 -6.82
CA ARG A 422 -15.55 -53.54 -5.98
C ARG A 422 -14.12 -53.94 -6.34
N THR A 423 -13.76 -53.92 -7.63
CA THR A 423 -12.41 -54.24 -8.12
C THR A 423 -11.40 -53.21 -7.63
N ILE A 424 -11.74 -51.91 -7.70
CA ILE A 424 -10.89 -50.83 -7.19
C ILE A 424 -10.71 -50.93 -5.67
N ARG A 425 -11.79 -51.13 -4.90
CA ARG A 425 -11.70 -51.28 -3.43
C ARG A 425 -10.84 -52.48 -3.02
N ARG A 426 -11.03 -53.63 -3.67
CA ARG A 426 -10.21 -54.82 -3.45
C ARG A 426 -8.74 -54.54 -3.72
N ARG A 427 -8.42 -53.81 -4.78
CA ARG A 427 -7.02 -53.46 -5.08
C ARG A 427 -6.44 -52.41 -4.14
N MET A 428 -7.24 -51.46 -3.67
CA MET A 428 -6.80 -50.53 -2.63
C MET A 428 -6.43 -51.31 -1.36
N GLU A 429 -7.27 -52.28 -0.96
CA GLU A 429 -6.97 -53.17 0.18
C GLU A 429 -5.72 -54.03 -0.05
N GLN A 430 -5.52 -54.57 -1.27
CA GLN A 430 -4.35 -55.38 -1.62
C GLN A 430 -3.04 -54.59 -1.65
N ASN A 431 -3.08 -53.30 -2.00
CA ASN A 431 -1.91 -52.41 -2.00
C ASN A 431 -1.78 -51.60 -0.70
N GLY A 432 -2.58 -51.89 0.34
CA GLY A 432 -2.53 -51.17 1.61
C GLY A 432 -3.05 -49.73 1.59
N LEU A 433 -3.66 -49.27 0.49
CA LEU A 433 -4.11 -47.89 0.29
C LEU A 433 -5.43 -47.61 1.00
N ARG A 434 -5.42 -46.81 2.07
CA ARG A 434 -6.62 -46.31 2.76
C ARG A 434 -6.83 -44.84 2.46
N ARG A 435 -8.10 -44.40 2.44
CA ARG A 435 -8.42 -42.96 2.31
C ARG A 435 -7.90 -42.12 3.49
N THR A 436 -7.58 -42.75 4.61
CA THR A 436 -6.93 -42.12 5.76
C THR A 436 -5.50 -41.70 5.45
N ASP A 437 -4.84 -42.41 4.55
CA ASP A 437 -3.43 -42.18 4.17
C ASP A 437 -3.31 -40.94 3.27
N LEU A 438 -4.45 -40.42 2.78
CA LEU A 438 -4.56 -39.14 2.08
C LEU A 438 -4.64 -37.93 3.02
N TYR A 439 -4.83 -38.15 4.33
CA TYR A 439 -4.87 -37.06 5.31
C TYR A 439 -3.48 -36.83 5.88
N SER A 440 -3.10 -35.56 5.98
CA SER A 440 -1.83 -35.16 6.55
C SER A 440 -1.80 -35.43 8.05
N ALA A 441 -0.65 -35.88 8.56
CA ALA A 441 -0.41 -36.10 9.99
C ALA A 441 -0.19 -34.76 10.73
N VAL A 442 -1.22 -33.91 10.76
CA VAL A 442 -1.20 -32.58 11.38
C VAL A 442 -2.00 -32.60 12.68
N SER A 443 -1.44 -32.07 13.78
CA SER A 443 -2.14 -31.95 15.08
C SER A 443 -3.25 -30.89 15.01
N ASP A 444 -4.14 -30.87 16.01
CA ASP A 444 -5.19 -29.85 16.03
C ASP A 444 -4.63 -28.45 16.31
N GLU A 445 -3.58 -28.33 17.13
CA GLU A 445 -2.88 -27.08 17.40
C GLU A 445 -2.19 -26.55 16.14
N GLU A 446 -1.53 -27.43 15.39
CA GLU A 446 -0.87 -27.06 14.14
C GLU A 446 -1.90 -26.66 13.06
N LEU A 447 -3.01 -27.39 12.99
CA LEU A 447 -4.11 -27.02 12.10
C LEU A 447 -4.71 -25.66 12.47
N ASP A 448 -4.91 -25.38 13.76
CA ASP A 448 -5.42 -24.10 14.26
C ASP A 448 -4.45 -22.94 13.94
N ARG A 449 -3.12 -23.17 14.03
CA ARG A 449 -2.09 -22.20 13.61
C ARG A 449 -2.17 -21.88 12.12
N ILE A 450 -2.18 -22.91 11.27
CA ILE A 450 -2.26 -22.76 9.81
C ILE A 450 -3.56 -22.05 9.40
N ILE A 451 -4.69 -22.42 10.01
CA ILE A 451 -5.98 -21.76 9.73
C ILE A 451 -5.97 -20.31 10.20
N SER A 452 -5.42 -20.01 11.37
CA SER A 452 -5.31 -18.63 11.88
C SER A 452 -4.44 -17.76 10.98
N GLU A 453 -3.36 -18.32 10.44
CA GLU A 453 -2.49 -17.64 9.47
C GLU A 453 -3.22 -17.34 8.15
N ILE A 454 -3.92 -18.32 7.58
CA ILE A 454 -4.72 -18.12 6.35
C ILE A 454 -5.84 -17.11 6.61
N HIS A 455 -6.49 -17.18 7.77
CA HIS A 455 -7.60 -16.32 8.14
C HIS A 455 -7.18 -14.87 8.35
N ARG A 456 -6.00 -14.61 8.94
CA ARG A 456 -5.42 -13.24 9.04
C ARG A 456 -5.23 -12.59 7.68
N ARG A 457 -4.85 -13.37 6.65
CA ARG A 457 -4.68 -12.87 5.28
C ARG A 457 -6.00 -12.82 4.50
N HIS A 458 -6.95 -13.69 4.81
CA HIS A 458 -8.22 -13.83 4.10
C HIS A 458 -9.41 -13.98 5.09
N PRO A 459 -9.83 -12.89 5.77
CA PRO A 459 -10.79 -12.94 6.89
C PRO A 459 -12.18 -13.44 6.49
N ASN A 460 -12.60 -13.18 5.25
CA ASN A 460 -13.94 -13.58 4.79
C ASN A 460 -14.03 -15.06 4.36
N THR A 461 -12.94 -15.84 4.44
CA THR A 461 -12.84 -17.20 3.90
C THR A 461 -13.73 -18.21 4.63
N GLY A 462 -14.71 -18.79 3.94
CA GLY A 462 -15.50 -19.90 4.45
C GLY A 462 -14.80 -21.27 4.33
N TYR A 463 -15.29 -22.29 5.03
CA TYR A 463 -14.63 -23.61 5.14
C TYR A 463 -14.27 -24.28 3.80
N LYS A 464 -14.98 -23.99 2.70
CA LYS A 464 -14.68 -24.56 1.38
C LYS A 464 -13.44 -23.97 0.74
N LEU A 465 -13.32 -22.64 0.79
CA LEU A 465 -12.16 -21.95 0.28
C LEU A 465 -10.97 -22.14 1.24
N MET A 466 -11.22 -22.20 2.55
CA MET A 466 -10.22 -22.62 3.55
C MET A 466 -9.66 -24.00 3.24
N ARG A 467 -10.53 -24.96 2.90
CA ARG A 467 -10.08 -26.28 2.42
C ARG A 467 -9.26 -26.18 1.13
N GLY A 468 -9.60 -25.25 0.24
CA GLY A 468 -8.82 -24.94 -0.95
C GLY A 468 -7.40 -24.47 -0.60
N HIS A 469 -7.26 -23.51 0.32
CA HIS A 469 -5.97 -23.04 0.82
C HIS A 469 -5.14 -24.14 1.49
N LEU A 470 -5.78 -25.05 2.24
CA LEU A 470 -5.11 -26.20 2.84
C LEU A 470 -4.65 -27.19 1.76
N ASN A 471 -5.53 -27.53 0.81
CA ASN A 471 -5.20 -28.42 -0.30
C ASN A 471 -4.05 -27.86 -1.15
N ALA A 472 -4.03 -26.55 -1.40
CA ALA A 472 -2.96 -25.86 -2.13
C ALA A 472 -1.61 -25.97 -1.39
N ARG A 473 -1.62 -25.96 -0.06
CA ARG A 473 -0.45 -26.22 0.80
C ARG A 473 -0.14 -27.72 1.00
N GLY A 474 -0.82 -28.62 0.28
CA GLY A 474 -0.66 -30.06 0.46
C GLY A 474 -1.23 -30.63 1.77
N VAL A 475 -1.89 -29.80 2.59
CA VAL A 475 -2.51 -30.20 3.86
C VAL A 475 -3.93 -30.70 3.59
N ARG A 476 -4.17 -31.97 3.89
CA ARG A 476 -5.47 -32.61 3.72
C ARG A 476 -5.99 -33.08 5.06
N VAL A 477 -7.13 -32.54 5.48
CA VAL A 477 -7.78 -32.92 6.74
C VAL A 477 -9.26 -33.28 6.53
N PRO A 478 -9.85 -34.09 7.42
CA PRO A 478 -11.30 -34.31 7.44
C PRO A 478 -12.08 -33.00 7.55
N ILE A 479 -13.23 -32.91 6.87
CA ILE A 479 -14.08 -31.70 6.90
C ILE A 479 -14.55 -31.39 8.33
N SER A 480 -14.80 -32.40 9.15
CA SER A 480 -15.16 -32.23 10.57
C SER A 480 -14.06 -31.52 11.34
N ARG A 481 -12.81 -32.01 11.25
CA ARG A 481 -11.63 -31.39 11.90
C ARG A 481 -11.41 -29.96 11.43
N LEU A 482 -11.53 -29.72 10.12
CA LEU A 482 -11.46 -28.37 9.56
C LEU A 482 -12.54 -27.44 10.13
N GLN A 483 -13.79 -27.91 10.23
CA GLN A 483 -14.90 -27.12 10.76
C GLN A 483 -14.82 -26.89 12.27
N GLU A 484 -14.20 -27.81 13.02
CA GLU A 484 -13.93 -27.65 14.44
C GLU A 484 -12.80 -26.64 14.68
N SER A 485 -11.71 -26.76 13.92
CA SER A 485 -10.61 -25.78 13.92
C SER A 485 -11.10 -24.38 13.56
N LEU A 486 -11.87 -24.21 12.47
CA LEU A 486 -12.50 -22.93 12.13
C LEU A 486 -13.45 -22.41 13.22
N ARG A 487 -14.13 -23.27 13.98
CA ARG A 487 -14.98 -22.84 15.10
C ARG A 487 -14.16 -22.39 16.31
N ARG A 488 -12.96 -22.93 16.51
CA ARG A 488 -12.04 -22.49 17.56
C ARG A 488 -11.35 -21.17 17.18
N VAL A 489 -10.98 -21.02 15.92
CA VAL A 489 -10.26 -19.83 15.39
C VAL A 489 -11.21 -18.66 15.08
N ASP A 490 -12.40 -18.94 14.55
CA ASP A 490 -13.35 -17.92 14.03
C ASP A 490 -14.81 -18.35 14.29
N ALA A 491 -15.19 -18.44 15.56
CA ALA A 491 -16.55 -18.81 15.97
C ALA A 491 -17.60 -17.84 15.40
N GLU A 492 -17.28 -16.54 15.44
CA GLU A 492 -18.16 -15.45 15.02
C GLU A 492 -18.35 -15.43 13.50
N GLY A 493 -17.29 -15.52 12.70
CA GLY A 493 -17.38 -15.55 11.25
C GLY A 493 -18.07 -16.82 10.75
N VAL A 494 -17.94 -17.96 11.42
CA VAL A 494 -18.72 -19.17 11.09
C VAL A 494 -20.22 -18.91 11.30
N TYR A 495 -20.58 -18.20 12.36
CA TYR A 495 -21.96 -17.80 12.66
C TYR A 495 -22.50 -16.77 11.64
N MET A 496 -21.75 -15.71 11.36
CA MET A 496 -22.11 -14.66 10.40
C MET A 496 -22.32 -15.20 8.98
N ARG A 497 -21.48 -16.13 8.52
CA ARG A 497 -21.63 -16.79 7.20
C ARG A 497 -22.88 -17.67 7.13
N ARG A 498 -23.33 -18.26 8.25
CA ARG A 498 -24.59 -19.01 8.33
C ARG A 498 -25.80 -18.09 8.17
N LEU A 499 -25.72 -16.86 8.71
CA LEU A 499 -26.78 -15.84 8.59
C LEU A 499 -26.84 -15.16 7.21
N ARG A 500 -25.71 -15.07 6.49
CA ARG A 500 -25.61 -14.45 5.15
C ARG A 500 -26.17 -15.29 3.97
N LEU A 501 -26.69 -16.51 4.19
CA LEU A 501 -27.17 -17.39 3.12
C LEU A 501 -28.48 -16.89 2.46
N ARG A 502 -28.36 -15.90 1.57
CA ARG A 502 -29.38 -15.63 0.53
C ARG A 502 -29.18 -16.61 -0.62
N VAL A 503 -30.22 -17.40 -0.90
CA VAL A 503 -30.25 -18.38 -1.99
C VAL A 503 -30.22 -17.63 -3.33
N LEU A 504 -29.06 -17.61 -4.00
CA LEU A 504 -28.97 -17.16 -5.40
C LEU A 504 -29.66 -18.19 -6.31
N ARG A 505 -30.50 -17.70 -7.24
CA ARG A 505 -31.08 -18.53 -8.31
C ARG A 505 -29.96 -19.15 -9.15
N ARG A 506 -30.16 -20.43 -9.49
CA ARG A 506 -29.20 -21.29 -10.19
C ARG A 506 -29.26 -21.01 -11.69
N ARG A 507 -28.11 -21.13 -12.35
CA ARG A 507 -27.86 -20.67 -13.73
C ARG A 507 -27.48 -21.81 -14.67
N GLN A 508 -27.73 -21.63 -15.97
CA GLN A 508 -27.51 -22.64 -17.01
C GLN A 508 -26.46 -22.11 -18.00
N TYR A 509 -25.18 -22.41 -17.73
CA TYR A 509 -24.06 -22.09 -18.61
C TYR A 509 -23.41 -23.41 -19.03
N SER A 510 -23.12 -23.58 -20.33
CA SER A 510 -22.41 -24.75 -20.85
C SER A 510 -21.54 -24.36 -22.05
N VAL A 511 -20.33 -24.93 -22.11
CA VAL A 511 -19.43 -24.96 -23.28
C VAL A 511 -18.89 -26.40 -23.41
N PRO A 512 -18.37 -26.82 -24.58
CA PRO A 512 -18.01 -28.22 -24.86
C PRO A 512 -16.97 -28.80 -23.89
N GLY A 513 -15.94 -28.05 -23.54
CA GLY A 513 -14.91 -28.52 -22.63
C GLY A 513 -13.95 -27.42 -22.17
N PRO A 514 -12.91 -27.78 -21.41
CA PRO A 514 -11.84 -26.85 -21.08
C PRO A 514 -11.19 -26.29 -22.35
N ASN A 515 -10.68 -25.06 -22.29
CA ASN A 515 -10.11 -24.34 -23.44
C ASN A 515 -11.08 -24.04 -24.59
N SER A 516 -12.37 -24.38 -24.49
CA SER A 516 -13.33 -23.99 -25.53
C SER A 516 -13.59 -22.47 -25.55
N LEU A 517 -13.66 -21.85 -24.36
CA LEU A 517 -13.88 -20.41 -24.23
C LEU A 517 -13.30 -19.89 -22.91
N TRP A 518 -12.34 -18.97 -23.01
CA TRP A 518 -11.87 -18.18 -21.87
C TRP A 518 -12.63 -16.86 -21.78
N HIS A 519 -12.98 -16.46 -20.56
CA HIS A 519 -13.62 -15.18 -20.22
C HIS A 519 -12.56 -14.29 -19.58
N ILE A 520 -12.20 -13.18 -20.23
CA ILE A 520 -11.16 -12.24 -19.77
C ILE A 520 -11.76 -10.86 -19.51
N ASP A 521 -11.28 -10.16 -18.50
CA ASP A 521 -11.85 -8.89 -18.04
C ASP A 521 -10.87 -8.12 -17.15
N GLY A 522 -11.12 -6.82 -16.98
CA GLY A 522 -10.44 -5.94 -16.02
C GLY A 522 -11.33 -5.61 -14.82
N ASN A 523 -10.76 -5.62 -13.62
CA ASN A 523 -11.42 -5.19 -12.39
C ASN A 523 -10.86 -3.85 -11.92
N HIS A 524 -11.76 -2.88 -11.79
CA HIS A 524 -11.43 -1.48 -11.48
C HIS A 524 -11.78 -1.08 -10.04
N LYS A 525 -11.92 -2.03 -9.11
CA LYS A 525 -12.29 -1.72 -7.72
C LYS A 525 -11.26 -0.87 -6.98
N LEU A 526 -9.99 -0.96 -7.36
CA LEU A 526 -8.89 -0.18 -6.81
C LEU A 526 -8.39 0.91 -7.77
N ILE A 527 -9.17 1.24 -8.82
CA ILE A 527 -8.75 2.17 -9.88
C ILE A 527 -8.52 3.60 -9.36
N ARG A 528 -9.17 3.99 -8.25
CA ARG A 528 -8.94 5.27 -7.56
C ARG A 528 -7.46 5.46 -7.20
N TRP A 529 -6.79 4.37 -6.85
CA TRP A 529 -5.36 4.34 -6.54
C TRP A 529 -4.53 3.76 -7.68
N ARG A 530 -5.07 3.74 -8.90
CA ARG A 530 -4.40 3.27 -10.13
C ARG A 530 -4.01 1.79 -10.18
N PHE A 531 -4.55 0.96 -9.29
CA PHE A 531 -4.43 -0.50 -9.41
C PHE A 531 -5.56 -1.07 -10.26
N VAL A 532 -5.19 -1.85 -11.28
CA VAL A 532 -6.11 -2.59 -12.14
C VAL A 532 -5.80 -4.08 -12.04
N VAL A 533 -6.81 -4.91 -11.82
CA VAL A 533 -6.62 -6.37 -11.76
C VAL A 533 -7.17 -6.99 -13.03
N HIS A 534 -6.31 -7.62 -13.84
CA HIS A 534 -6.68 -8.37 -15.03
C HIS A 534 -6.89 -9.84 -14.67
N GLY A 535 -7.94 -10.44 -15.20
CA GLY A 535 -8.26 -11.84 -14.92
C GLY A 535 -8.67 -12.62 -16.15
N GLY A 536 -8.49 -13.93 -16.08
CA GLY A 536 -8.98 -14.90 -17.07
C GLY A 536 -9.56 -16.13 -16.40
N VAL A 537 -10.70 -16.61 -16.90
CA VAL A 537 -11.40 -17.80 -16.38
C VAL A 537 -11.78 -18.74 -17.52
N ASP A 538 -11.47 -20.02 -17.37
CA ASP A 538 -11.98 -21.06 -18.27
C ASP A 538 -13.49 -21.28 -18.06
N GLY A 539 -14.29 -21.14 -19.12
CA GLY A 539 -15.74 -21.16 -19.04
C GLY A 539 -16.33 -22.50 -18.59
N PHE A 540 -15.64 -23.61 -18.86
CA PHE A 540 -16.06 -24.97 -18.53
C PHE A 540 -15.73 -25.34 -17.09
N SER A 541 -14.43 -25.40 -16.78
CA SER A 541 -13.88 -25.87 -15.51
C SER A 541 -13.98 -24.83 -14.40
N ARG A 542 -14.15 -23.54 -14.76
CA ARG A 542 -14.07 -22.38 -13.85
C ARG A 542 -12.70 -22.22 -13.21
N LEU A 543 -11.69 -22.81 -13.84
CA LEU A 543 -10.28 -22.62 -13.50
C LEU A 543 -9.92 -21.16 -13.77
N VAL A 544 -9.31 -20.53 -12.78
CA VAL A 544 -8.71 -19.20 -12.97
C VAL A 544 -7.36 -19.40 -13.63
N VAL A 545 -7.26 -18.97 -14.89
CA VAL A 545 -6.06 -19.16 -15.70
C VAL A 545 -5.01 -18.09 -15.41
N TYR A 546 -5.43 -16.86 -15.09
CA TYR A 546 -4.56 -15.82 -14.54
C TYR A 546 -5.35 -14.79 -13.72
N LEU A 547 -4.67 -14.16 -12.78
CA LEU A 547 -5.11 -13.01 -11.99
C LEU A 547 -3.88 -12.15 -11.71
N THR A 548 -3.77 -11.01 -12.38
CA THR A 548 -2.58 -10.15 -12.35
C THR A 548 -2.98 -8.73 -12.00
N VAL A 549 -2.32 -8.10 -11.02
CA VAL A 549 -2.46 -6.67 -10.73
C VAL A 549 -1.43 -5.87 -11.52
N ALA A 550 -1.83 -4.72 -12.04
CA ALA A 550 -0.97 -3.78 -12.74
C ALA A 550 -1.25 -2.34 -12.33
N GLY A 551 -0.25 -1.46 -12.49
CA GLY A 551 -0.38 -0.01 -12.31
C GLY A 551 -0.86 0.73 -13.57
N ASN A 552 -1.23 0.00 -14.62
CA ASN A 552 -1.75 0.54 -15.88
C ASN A 552 -2.82 -0.38 -16.48
N ASN A 553 -3.55 0.10 -17.49
CA ASN A 553 -4.56 -0.67 -18.23
C ASN A 553 -4.17 -0.86 -19.71
N ARG A 554 -2.88 -1.04 -20.01
CA ARG A 554 -2.38 -1.11 -21.40
C ARG A 554 -2.67 -2.45 -22.05
N ALA A 555 -2.92 -2.43 -23.37
CA ALA A 555 -3.16 -3.65 -24.13
C ALA A 555 -1.97 -4.63 -24.13
N HIS A 556 -0.75 -4.11 -24.06
CA HIS A 556 0.46 -4.92 -23.92
C HIS A 556 0.47 -5.71 -22.60
N THR A 557 0.14 -5.07 -21.47
CA THR A 557 0.11 -5.70 -20.14
C THR A 557 -0.91 -6.83 -20.07
N VAL A 558 -2.11 -6.62 -20.64
CA VAL A 558 -3.17 -7.64 -20.72
C VAL A 558 -2.71 -8.81 -21.58
N LEU A 559 -2.09 -8.53 -22.74
CA LEU A 559 -1.58 -9.56 -23.64
C LEU A 559 -0.49 -10.41 -22.98
N GLN A 560 0.45 -9.81 -22.25
CA GLN A 560 1.52 -10.54 -21.57
C GLN A 560 0.96 -11.50 -20.51
N SER A 561 -0.02 -11.04 -19.72
CA SER A 561 -0.73 -11.90 -18.75
C SER A 561 -1.46 -13.06 -19.44
N PHE A 562 -2.05 -12.81 -20.61
CA PHE A 562 -2.74 -13.83 -21.40
C PHE A 562 -1.77 -14.87 -21.97
N ILE A 563 -0.62 -14.43 -22.53
CA ILE A 563 0.40 -15.33 -23.09
C ILE A 563 0.98 -16.23 -22.00
N ALA A 564 1.33 -15.69 -20.84
CA ALA A 564 1.82 -16.47 -19.70
C ALA A 564 0.83 -17.57 -19.29
N ALA A 565 -0.48 -17.28 -19.32
CA ALA A 565 -1.52 -18.27 -19.07
C ALA A 565 -1.63 -19.32 -20.20
N VAL A 566 -1.45 -18.91 -21.46
CA VAL A 566 -1.43 -19.81 -22.63
C VAL A 566 -0.25 -20.78 -22.57
N GLU A 567 0.92 -20.35 -22.11
CA GLU A 567 2.07 -21.23 -21.91
C GLU A 567 1.78 -22.32 -20.87
N GLN A 568 1.07 -21.96 -19.78
CA GLN A 568 0.74 -22.91 -18.71
C GLN A 568 -0.44 -23.84 -19.04
N TYR A 569 -1.50 -23.30 -19.64
CA TYR A 569 -2.78 -24.00 -19.83
C TYR A 569 -3.08 -24.34 -21.30
N GLY A 570 -2.20 -23.98 -22.22
CA GLY A 570 -2.42 -24.14 -23.65
C GLY A 570 -3.38 -23.10 -24.23
N LEU A 571 -3.25 -22.85 -25.53
CA LEU A 571 -4.03 -21.85 -26.25
C LEU A 571 -5.53 -22.22 -26.25
N PRO A 572 -6.45 -21.35 -25.79
CA PRO A 572 -7.88 -21.61 -25.93
C PRO A 572 -8.30 -21.60 -27.40
N SER A 573 -9.44 -22.20 -27.70
CA SER A 573 -10.08 -22.10 -29.02
C SER A 573 -10.61 -20.68 -29.24
N ARG A 574 -11.21 -20.09 -28.20
CA ARG A 574 -11.78 -18.73 -28.23
C ARG A 574 -11.56 -17.99 -26.92
N ALA A 575 -11.45 -16.68 -27.01
CA ALA A 575 -11.48 -15.77 -25.87
C ALA A 575 -12.66 -14.80 -26.01
N ARG A 576 -13.27 -14.43 -24.89
CA ARG A 576 -14.33 -13.40 -24.82
C ARG A 576 -13.90 -12.29 -23.88
N SER A 577 -14.05 -11.06 -24.35
CA SER A 577 -13.89 -9.84 -23.58
C SER A 577 -15.06 -8.88 -23.82
N ASP A 578 -15.05 -7.76 -23.10
CA ASP A 578 -15.84 -6.61 -23.50
C ASP A 578 -15.19 -5.85 -24.68
N LYS A 579 -15.73 -4.67 -25.02
CA LYS A 579 -15.19 -3.82 -26.09
C LYS A 579 -14.09 -2.86 -25.61
N GLY A 580 -13.40 -3.17 -24.52
CA GLY A 580 -12.30 -2.36 -23.99
C GLY A 580 -11.07 -2.34 -24.91
N GLY A 581 -10.42 -1.18 -25.02
CA GLY A 581 -9.22 -1.00 -25.83
C GLY A 581 -8.03 -1.80 -25.31
N GLU A 582 -8.02 -2.11 -24.01
CA GLU A 582 -7.02 -2.94 -23.35
C GLU A 582 -7.02 -4.40 -23.84
N ASN A 583 -8.13 -4.88 -24.43
CA ASN A 583 -8.21 -6.25 -24.93
C ASN A 583 -7.77 -6.40 -26.39
N ALA A 584 -7.40 -5.30 -27.06
CA ALA A 584 -7.05 -5.29 -28.48
C ALA A 584 -5.87 -6.23 -28.82
N GLY A 585 -4.84 -6.26 -27.97
CA GLY A 585 -3.67 -7.13 -28.16
C GLY A 585 -4.03 -8.61 -28.11
N VAL A 586 -4.92 -9.02 -27.18
CA VAL A 586 -5.40 -10.40 -27.09
C VAL A 586 -6.26 -10.78 -28.29
N ALA A 587 -7.09 -9.85 -28.78
CA ALA A 587 -7.92 -10.08 -29.96
C ALA A 587 -7.06 -10.35 -31.20
N GLU A 588 -6.03 -9.53 -31.45
CA GLU A 588 -5.09 -9.73 -32.56
C GLU A 588 -4.36 -11.07 -32.44
N PHE A 589 -3.84 -11.39 -31.25
CA PHE A 589 -3.13 -12.65 -30.98
C PHE A 589 -4.00 -13.88 -31.25
N MET A 590 -5.26 -13.86 -30.80
CA MET A 590 -6.20 -14.97 -31.01
C MET A 590 -6.59 -15.15 -32.47
N ILE A 591 -6.83 -14.06 -33.20
CA ILE A 591 -7.13 -14.10 -34.64
C ILE A 591 -5.93 -14.67 -35.42
N ARG A 592 -4.72 -14.18 -35.12
CA ARG A 592 -3.48 -14.68 -35.75
C ARG A 592 -3.25 -16.17 -35.48
N SER A 593 -3.58 -16.64 -34.28
CA SER A 593 -3.29 -18.03 -33.86
C SER A 593 -4.37 -19.05 -34.23
N ARG A 594 -5.65 -18.65 -34.29
CA ARG A 594 -6.80 -19.56 -34.51
C ARG A 594 -7.54 -19.35 -35.83
N GLY A 595 -7.25 -18.27 -36.56
CA GLY A 595 -7.83 -17.93 -37.87
C GLY A 595 -8.90 -16.83 -37.80
N THR A 596 -9.20 -16.25 -38.97
CA THR A 596 -10.27 -15.26 -39.16
C THR A 596 -11.65 -15.92 -39.25
N ASP A 597 -12.72 -15.11 -39.17
CA ASP A 597 -14.11 -15.47 -39.51
C ASP A 597 -14.79 -16.59 -38.69
N ARG A 598 -14.17 -17.04 -37.60
CA ARG A 598 -14.70 -18.10 -36.72
C ARG A 598 -15.03 -17.66 -35.30
N ASN A 599 -14.97 -16.36 -35.05
CA ASN A 599 -15.07 -15.75 -33.72
C ASN A 599 -13.98 -16.26 -32.75
N SER A 600 -12.72 -16.29 -33.22
CA SER A 600 -11.53 -16.59 -32.39
C SER A 600 -11.41 -15.67 -31.17
N HIS A 601 -11.90 -14.44 -31.30
CA HIS A 601 -12.12 -13.51 -30.21
C HIS A 601 -13.56 -12.97 -30.29
N ILE A 602 -14.34 -13.09 -29.21
CA ILE A 602 -15.73 -12.65 -29.14
C ILE A 602 -15.81 -11.38 -28.28
N THR A 603 -16.09 -10.24 -28.90
CA THR A 603 -16.35 -8.99 -28.17
C THR A 603 -17.84 -8.80 -27.93
N GLY A 604 -18.25 -8.60 -26.68
CA GLY A 604 -19.67 -8.38 -26.33
C GLY A 604 -19.85 -7.28 -25.29
N ARG A 605 -21.10 -7.03 -24.88
CA ARG A 605 -21.36 -6.23 -23.67
C ARG A 605 -20.82 -6.98 -22.44
N SER A 606 -20.33 -6.27 -21.42
CA SER A 606 -19.80 -6.87 -20.17
C SER A 606 -20.79 -7.83 -19.49
N VAL A 607 -22.11 -7.61 -19.64
CA VAL A 607 -23.18 -8.52 -19.17
C VAL A 607 -23.15 -9.92 -19.79
N HIS A 608 -22.43 -10.11 -20.90
CA HIS A 608 -22.24 -11.40 -21.57
C HIS A 608 -20.96 -12.12 -21.09
N ASN A 609 -20.09 -11.45 -20.34
CA ASN A 609 -18.84 -11.98 -19.78
C ASN A 609 -19.06 -12.52 -18.35
N GLN A 610 -20.07 -13.37 -18.18
CA GLN A 610 -20.67 -13.61 -16.87
C GLN A 610 -19.81 -14.43 -15.91
N ARG A 611 -18.92 -15.29 -16.43
CA ARG A 611 -18.07 -16.16 -15.61
C ARG A 611 -17.10 -15.33 -14.78
N ILE A 612 -16.37 -14.45 -15.43
CA ILE A 612 -15.41 -13.57 -14.78
C ILE A 612 -16.09 -12.46 -13.97
N GLN A 613 -17.19 -11.88 -14.47
CA GLN A 613 -17.99 -10.90 -13.72
C GLN A 613 -18.53 -11.45 -12.39
N ARG A 614 -18.92 -12.73 -12.33
CA ARG A 614 -19.30 -13.35 -11.05
C ARG A 614 -18.09 -13.58 -10.15
N MET A 615 -16.97 -14.02 -10.72
CA MET A 615 -15.72 -14.25 -9.99
C MET A 615 -15.22 -12.96 -9.34
N TRP A 616 -15.40 -11.79 -9.97
CA TRP A 616 -14.97 -10.52 -9.40
C TRP A 616 -15.54 -10.19 -8.03
N ARG A 617 -16.76 -10.67 -7.72
CA ARG A 617 -17.30 -10.52 -6.37
C ARG A 617 -16.50 -11.33 -5.35
N ASP A 618 -16.12 -12.56 -5.70
CA ASP A 618 -15.38 -13.45 -4.80
C ASP A 618 -13.91 -12.99 -4.69
N VAL A 619 -13.31 -12.49 -5.78
CA VAL A 619 -11.98 -11.84 -5.77
C VAL A 619 -11.99 -10.60 -4.88
N TYR A 620 -13.00 -9.74 -4.99
CA TYR A 620 -13.12 -8.57 -4.13
C TYR A 620 -13.21 -8.99 -2.65
N GLU A 621 -14.20 -9.82 -2.30
CA GLU A 621 -14.49 -10.20 -0.91
C GLU A 621 -13.33 -10.95 -0.22
N HIS A 622 -12.52 -11.70 -0.98
CA HIS A 622 -11.47 -12.55 -0.41
C HIS A 622 -10.04 -12.09 -0.67
N ALA A 623 -9.80 -11.19 -1.64
CA ALA A 623 -8.44 -10.75 -1.99
C ALA A 623 -8.24 -9.23 -1.99
N LEU A 624 -9.26 -8.41 -2.30
CA LEU A 624 -9.10 -6.95 -2.50
C LEU A 624 -9.74 -6.08 -1.41
N ASP A 625 -10.76 -6.58 -0.71
CA ASP A 625 -11.55 -5.83 0.29
C ASP A 625 -10.67 -5.19 1.38
N LEU A 626 -9.68 -5.95 1.88
CA LEU A 626 -8.71 -5.46 2.85
C LEU A 626 -7.96 -4.22 2.34
N PHE A 627 -7.40 -4.28 1.13
CA PHE A 627 -6.65 -3.17 0.53
C PHE A 627 -7.53 -1.97 0.25
N TYR A 628 -8.78 -2.18 -0.21
CA TYR A 628 -9.75 -1.11 -0.41
C TYR A 628 -10.00 -0.32 0.88
N HIS A 629 -10.22 -1.03 2.00
CA HIS A 629 -10.44 -0.40 3.30
C HIS A 629 -9.18 0.28 3.84
N ILE A 630 -8.00 -0.32 3.68
CA ILE A 630 -6.74 0.28 4.06
C ILE A 630 -6.53 1.61 3.33
N PHE A 631 -6.65 1.61 2.00
CA PHE A 631 -6.39 2.82 1.21
C PHE A 631 -7.43 3.91 1.47
N THR A 632 -8.70 3.54 1.66
CA THR A 632 -9.76 4.47 2.07
C THR A 632 -9.44 5.09 3.44
N SER A 633 -9.01 4.27 4.40
CA SER A 633 -8.61 4.76 5.72
C SER A 633 -7.40 5.70 5.67
N LEU A 634 -6.43 5.45 4.78
CA LEU A 634 -5.28 6.33 4.60
C LEU A 634 -5.70 7.68 3.97
N GLU A 635 -6.66 7.68 3.05
CA GLU A 635 -7.24 8.91 2.51
C GLU A 635 -7.99 9.70 3.58
N ASP A 636 -8.84 9.02 4.35
CA ASP A 636 -9.66 9.63 5.42
C ASP A 636 -8.82 10.25 6.55
N GLN A 637 -7.58 9.79 6.70
CA GLN A 637 -6.59 10.31 7.65
C GLN A 637 -5.68 11.39 7.05
N GLY A 638 -5.74 11.62 5.73
CA GLY A 638 -4.86 12.55 5.02
C GLY A 638 -3.45 12.01 4.72
N THR A 639 -3.16 10.75 5.04
CA THR A 639 -1.86 10.10 4.80
C THR A 639 -1.68 9.58 3.36
N LEU A 640 -2.77 9.45 2.60
CA LEU A 640 -2.77 9.13 1.18
C LEU A 640 -3.55 10.19 0.43
N ASN A 641 -2.89 10.88 -0.51
CA ASN A 641 -3.54 11.75 -1.47
C ASN A 641 -3.48 11.09 -2.86
N PRO A 642 -4.61 10.61 -3.43
CA PRO A 642 -4.65 9.98 -4.75
C PRO A 642 -4.30 10.91 -5.92
N ASP A 643 -4.31 12.22 -5.69
CA ASP A 643 -3.90 13.22 -6.68
C ASP A 643 -2.39 13.53 -6.59
N ASN A 644 -1.70 12.99 -5.56
CA ASN A 644 -0.26 13.16 -5.36
C ASN A 644 0.53 11.95 -5.89
N GLU A 645 1.34 12.17 -6.91
CA GLU A 645 2.16 11.12 -7.55
C GLU A 645 3.17 10.45 -6.60
N VAL A 646 3.64 11.15 -5.56
CA VAL A 646 4.57 10.58 -4.56
C VAL A 646 3.86 9.51 -3.75
N HIS A 647 2.65 9.84 -3.29
CA HIS A 647 1.85 8.92 -2.50
C HIS A 647 1.47 7.71 -3.35
N LEU A 648 1.04 7.91 -4.60
CA LEU A 648 0.70 6.81 -5.50
C LEU A 648 1.92 5.93 -5.83
N PHE A 649 3.09 6.51 -6.10
CA PHE A 649 4.29 5.73 -6.37
C PHE A 649 4.71 4.89 -5.16
N ALA A 650 4.78 5.49 -3.97
CA ALA A 650 5.09 4.78 -2.74
C ALA A 650 4.06 3.67 -2.45
N LEU A 651 2.77 3.96 -2.67
CA LEU A 651 1.68 3.00 -2.51
C LEU A 651 1.85 1.81 -3.46
N HIS A 652 2.19 2.04 -4.73
CA HIS A 652 2.42 0.97 -5.71
C HIS A 652 3.67 0.15 -5.39
N ARG A 653 4.78 0.80 -5.05
CA ARG A 653 6.02 0.12 -4.65
C ARG A 653 5.78 -0.87 -3.50
N ILE A 654 4.92 -0.50 -2.55
CA ILE A 654 4.72 -1.30 -1.34
C ILE A 654 3.59 -2.31 -1.48
N PHE A 655 2.45 -1.90 -2.04
CA PHE A 655 1.23 -2.73 -2.04
C PHE A 655 0.99 -3.54 -3.31
N LEU A 656 1.61 -3.20 -4.44
CA LEU A 656 1.50 -4.02 -5.66
C LEU A 656 1.90 -5.50 -5.44
N PRO A 657 3.05 -5.83 -4.82
CA PRO A 657 3.45 -7.22 -4.57
C PRO A 657 2.52 -7.91 -3.57
N LEU A 658 2.05 -7.21 -2.55
CA LEU A 658 1.14 -7.75 -1.54
C LEU A 658 -0.24 -8.07 -2.13
N ILE A 659 -0.75 -7.20 -3.00
CA ILE A 659 -1.98 -7.44 -3.75
C ILE A 659 -1.78 -8.66 -4.67
N GLN A 660 -0.66 -8.74 -5.39
CA GLN A 660 -0.37 -9.89 -6.25
C GLN A 660 -0.26 -11.20 -5.46
N GLN A 661 0.36 -11.18 -4.28
CA GLN A 661 0.44 -12.34 -3.39
C GLN A 661 -0.95 -12.78 -2.90
N SER A 662 -1.80 -11.83 -2.51
CA SER A 662 -3.19 -12.09 -2.12
C SER A 662 -3.99 -12.72 -3.27
N LEU A 663 -3.82 -12.20 -4.49
CA LEU A 663 -4.44 -12.73 -5.71
C LEU A 663 -3.95 -14.14 -6.04
N ASN A 664 -2.64 -14.40 -5.92
CA ASN A 664 -2.06 -15.74 -6.13
C ASN A 664 -2.63 -16.75 -5.13
N SER A 665 -2.65 -16.40 -3.84
CA SER A 665 -3.23 -17.24 -2.78
C SER A 665 -4.72 -17.53 -3.05
N PHE A 666 -5.49 -16.53 -3.48
CA PHE A 666 -6.89 -16.71 -3.87
C PHE A 666 -7.03 -17.62 -5.08
N ARG A 667 -6.24 -17.39 -6.15
CA ARG A 667 -6.26 -18.19 -7.39
C ARG A 667 -6.01 -19.67 -7.08
N ASP A 668 -4.97 -19.95 -6.29
CA ASP A 668 -4.60 -21.32 -5.96
C ASP A 668 -5.71 -21.96 -5.11
N ALA A 669 -6.18 -21.29 -4.06
CA ALA A 669 -7.29 -21.78 -3.25
C ALA A 669 -8.56 -22.03 -4.07
N TRP A 670 -8.86 -21.15 -5.01
CA TRP A 670 -9.98 -21.31 -5.93
C TRP A 670 -9.78 -22.52 -6.83
N ASN A 671 -8.61 -22.71 -7.43
CA ASN A 671 -8.38 -23.83 -8.33
C ASN A 671 -8.43 -25.19 -7.61
N PHE A 672 -8.19 -25.21 -6.29
CA PHE A 672 -8.26 -26.38 -5.40
C PHE A 672 -9.52 -26.47 -4.52
N HIS A 673 -10.56 -25.63 -4.73
CA HIS A 673 -11.82 -25.71 -3.97
C HIS A 673 -12.90 -26.56 -4.66
N GLY A 674 -13.78 -27.17 -3.87
CA GLY A 674 -14.87 -28.00 -4.41
C GLY A 674 -16.07 -27.19 -4.93
N LEU A 675 -16.37 -27.32 -6.22
CA LEU A 675 -17.53 -26.69 -6.85
C LEU A 675 -18.81 -27.47 -6.55
N ARG A 676 -19.76 -26.84 -5.83
CA ARG A 676 -21.04 -27.49 -5.46
C ARG A 676 -21.85 -27.96 -6.67
N THR A 677 -21.84 -27.20 -7.77
CA THR A 677 -22.59 -27.55 -8.99
C THR A 677 -21.98 -28.74 -9.72
N GLU A 678 -20.67 -28.94 -9.60
CA GLU A 678 -19.92 -30.01 -10.26
C GLU A 678 -19.65 -31.16 -9.29
N ARG A 679 -20.64 -31.52 -8.46
CA ARG A 679 -20.55 -32.63 -7.50
C ARG A 679 -19.32 -32.55 -6.57
N ASN A 680 -18.91 -31.33 -6.21
CA ASN A 680 -17.72 -31.00 -5.41
C ASN A 680 -16.37 -31.37 -6.06
N GLN A 681 -16.32 -31.52 -7.39
CA GLN A 681 -15.04 -31.60 -8.11
C GLN A 681 -14.32 -30.25 -8.06
N LEU A 682 -12.99 -30.30 -8.08
CA LEU A 682 -12.15 -29.09 -8.12
C LEU A 682 -12.07 -28.55 -9.55
N PRO A 683 -11.97 -27.22 -9.77
CA PRO A 683 -11.72 -26.67 -11.10
C PRO A 683 -10.53 -27.33 -11.79
N GLN A 684 -9.42 -27.54 -11.08
CA GLN A 684 -8.24 -28.20 -11.66
C GLN A 684 -8.45 -29.68 -11.96
N GLN A 685 -9.31 -30.39 -11.21
CA GLN A 685 -9.67 -31.78 -11.52
C GLN A 685 -10.54 -31.87 -12.78
N LEU A 686 -11.50 -30.93 -12.94
CA LEU A 686 -12.31 -30.83 -14.16
C LEU A 686 -11.42 -30.54 -15.36
N TRP A 687 -10.45 -29.63 -15.21
CA TRP A 687 -9.49 -29.32 -16.23
C TRP A 687 -8.65 -30.54 -16.68
N ARG A 688 -7.95 -31.20 -15.74
CA ARG A 688 -7.05 -32.34 -16.07
C ARG A 688 -7.80 -33.51 -16.70
N ARG A 689 -8.95 -33.87 -16.12
CA ARG A 689 -9.75 -35.02 -16.59
C ARG A 689 -10.14 -34.91 -18.06
N TYR A 690 -10.57 -33.73 -18.49
CA TYR A 690 -11.03 -33.56 -19.87
C TYR A 690 -9.87 -33.37 -20.87
N ARG A 691 -8.67 -32.98 -20.39
CA ARG A 691 -7.45 -33.00 -21.21
C ARG A 691 -7.00 -34.44 -21.54
N GLU A 692 -7.15 -35.37 -20.58
CA GLU A 692 -6.80 -36.79 -20.75
C GLU A 692 -7.79 -37.57 -21.64
N GLN A 693 -9.04 -37.10 -21.75
CA GLN A 693 -10.09 -37.75 -22.55
C GLN A 693 -10.05 -37.40 -24.05
N GLY A 694 -9.11 -36.54 -24.46
CA GLY A 694 -9.00 -36.00 -25.83
C GLY A 694 -9.94 -34.81 -26.08
N PRO A 695 -9.64 -33.95 -27.08
CA PRO A 695 -10.45 -32.77 -27.35
C PRO A 695 -11.87 -33.17 -27.76
N MET A 696 -12.85 -32.69 -26.99
CA MET A 696 -14.26 -32.76 -27.39
C MET A 696 -14.46 -31.94 -28.66
N GLU A 697 -15.33 -32.36 -29.58
CA GLU A 697 -15.58 -31.64 -30.85
C GLU A 697 -16.02 -30.19 -30.55
N ASP A 698 -15.08 -29.25 -30.69
CA ASP A 698 -15.35 -27.82 -30.61
C ASP A 698 -15.76 -27.31 -31.99
N PRO A 699 -16.89 -26.58 -32.12
CA PRO A 699 -17.38 -26.13 -33.43
C PRO A 699 -16.34 -25.32 -34.20
N THR A 700 -16.28 -25.46 -35.53
CA THR A 700 -15.41 -24.65 -36.38
C THR A 700 -15.79 -23.18 -36.31
N GLU A 701 -17.08 -22.87 -36.38
CA GLU A 701 -17.66 -21.52 -36.28
C GLU A 701 -18.74 -21.48 -35.18
N VAL A 702 -18.87 -20.34 -34.50
CA VAL A 702 -19.88 -20.13 -33.44
C VAL A 702 -20.53 -18.75 -33.58
N PRO A 703 -21.80 -18.57 -33.19
CA PRO A 703 -22.43 -17.24 -33.16
C PRO A 703 -21.81 -16.36 -32.05
N GLU A 704 -21.99 -15.04 -32.14
CA GLU A 704 -21.54 -14.08 -31.11
C GLU A 704 -22.09 -14.41 -29.71
N GLU A 705 -23.24 -15.10 -29.66
CA GLU A 705 -23.95 -15.50 -28.44
C GLU A 705 -23.36 -16.72 -27.72
N TYR A 706 -22.33 -17.37 -28.29
CA TYR A 706 -21.74 -18.59 -27.75
C TYR A 706 -21.21 -18.41 -26.33
N GLY A 707 -21.64 -19.27 -25.39
CA GLY A 707 -21.23 -19.13 -23.98
C GLY A 707 -21.85 -17.93 -23.25
N ILE A 708 -23.03 -17.44 -23.66
CA ILE A 708 -23.86 -16.52 -22.86
C ILE A 708 -24.85 -17.31 -21.98
N ASP A 709 -25.05 -16.89 -20.73
CA ASP A 709 -26.13 -17.39 -19.87
C ASP A 709 -27.28 -16.36 -19.78
N TRP A 710 -28.31 -16.57 -20.57
CA TRP A 710 -29.47 -15.68 -20.69
C TRP A 710 -30.30 -15.54 -19.39
N ASN A 711 -30.10 -16.44 -18.43
CA ASN A 711 -30.78 -16.41 -17.13
C ASN A 711 -29.94 -15.74 -16.02
N GLY A 712 -28.81 -15.12 -16.37
CA GLY A 712 -27.99 -14.31 -15.46
C GLY A 712 -28.67 -12.99 -15.04
N PRO A 713 -28.31 -12.42 -13.87
CA PRO A 713 -28.78 -11.11 -13.46
C PRO A 713 -28.30 -10.08 -14.48
N HIS A 714 -29.24 -9.26 -14.94
CA HIS A 714 -28.95 -8.16 -15.83
C HIS A 714 -28.30 -7.03 -15.01
N SER A 715 -27.11 -6.58 -15.40
CA SER A 715 -26.53 -5.37 -14.81
C SER A 715 -27.38 -4.18 -15.25
N LEU A 716 -27.97 -3.45 -14.30
CA LEU A 716 -28.84 -2.30 -14.55
C LEU A 716 -28.10 -1.05 -15.08
N HIS A 717 -26.77 -1.12 -15.23
CA HIS A 717 -25.96 -0.02 -15.74
C HIS A 717 -25.51 -0.30 -17.18
N GLY A 718 -26.41 -0.01 -18.13
CA GLY A 718 -26.16 -0.05 -19.57
C GLY A 718 -25.48 1.22 -20.09
N GLY A 719 -24.37 1.64 -19.45
CA GLY A 719 -23.55 2.74 -19.93
C GLY A 719 -22.20 2.22 -20.43
N THR A 720 -21.81 2.61 -21.63
CA THR A 720 -20.43 2.47 -22.11
C THR A 720 -19.57 3.41 -21.25
N VAL A 721 -19.02 2.90 -20.16
CA VAL A 721 -18.08 3.66 -19.34
C VAL A 721 -16.74 3.61 -20.06
N SER A 722 -16.30 4.72 -20.66
CA SER A 722 -14.92 4.84 -21.11
C SER A 722 -14.04 4.88 -19.87
N VAL A 723 -13.29 3.81 -19.65
CA VAL A 723 -12.30 3.77 -18.59
C VAL A 723 -11.09 4.58 -19.08
N PRO A 724 -10.68 5.65 -18.37
CA PRO A 724 -9.51 6.42 -18.75
C PRO A 724 -8.27 5.52 -18.83
N GLU A 725 -7.32 5.86 -19.70
CA GLU A 725 -6.00 5.24 -19.63
C GLU A 725 -5.34 5.71 -18.32
N VAL A 726 -5.32 4.84 -17.33
CA VAL A 726 -4.69 5.11 -16.04
C VAL A 726 -3.24 4.67 -16.13
N GLN A 727 -2.31 5.57 -15.84
CA GLN A 727 -0.89 5.30 -15.80
C GLN A 727 -0.27 6.04 -14.60
N LEU A 728 0.66 5.39 -13.89
CA LEU A 728 1.59 6.11 -13.04
C LEU A 728 2.52 6.99 -13.90
N ALA A 729 2.94 8.13 -13.37
CA ALA A 729 3.94 8.97 -14.04
C ALA A 729 5.26 8.20 -14.29
N ARG A 730 5.61 7.26 -13.40
CA ARG A 730 6.74 6.32 -13.50
C ARG A 730 6.24 4.88 -13.36
N GLU A 731 6.63 4.00 -14.28
CA GLU A 731 6.38 2.56 -14.15
C GLU A 731 7.47 1.91 -13.29
N LEU A 732 7.09 0.91 -12.49
CA LEU A 732 8.06 0.04 -11.81
C LEU A 732 8.68 -0.88 -12.87
N SER A 733 9.99 -1.00 -12.90
CA SER A 733 10.70 -1.97 -13.73
C SER A 733 10.49 -3.41 -13.22
N ASP A 734 10.68 -4.41 -14.09
CA ASP A 734 10.57 -5.82 -13.72
C ASP A 734 11.57 -6.21 -12.61
N GLU A 735 12.76 -5.58 -12.62
CA GLU A 735 13.78 -5.69 -11.57
C GLU A 735 13.30 -5.10 -10.25
N GLU A 736 12.69 -3.89 -10.27
CA GLU A 736 12.12 -3.29 -9.07
C GLU A 736 11.01 -4.16 -8.50
N VAL A 737 10.09 -4.69 -9.35
CA VAL A 737 9.01 -5.61 -8.96
C VAL A 737 9.56 -6.88 -8.29
N ALA A 738 10.74 -7.35 -8.70
CA ALA A 738 11.40 -8.52 -8.13
C ALA A 738 12.04 -8.26 -6.76
N ILE A 739 12.42 -7.01 -6.46
CA ILE A 739 13.11 -6.59 -5.21
C ILE A 739 12.12 -5.94 -4.19
N LEU A 740 10.85 -5.72 -4.58
CA LEU A 740 9.80 -5.23 -3.67
C LEU A 740 9.64 -6.16 -2.45
N PRO A 741 9.20 -5.64 -1.28
CA PRO A 741 9.27 -6.32 0.01
C PRO A 741 9.01 -7.83 -0.08
N ALA A 742 9.98 -8.60 0.41
CA ALA A 742 10.04 -10.05 0.31
C ALA A 742 8.68 -10.71 0.66
N PRO A 743 8.35 -11.87 0.05
CA PRO A 743 7.12 -12.61 0.31
C PRO A 743 7.04 -13.05 1.80
N GLY A 744 6.61 -12.16 2.67
CA GLY A 744 6.72 -12.29 4.12
C GLY A 744 6.44 -11.01 4.92
N VAL A 745 6.56 -9.82 4.31
CA VAL A 745 6.25 -8.55 4.99
C VAL A 745 4.78 -8.46 5.37
N SER A 746 4.51 -8.14 6.64
CA SER A 746 3.14 -8.02 7.14
C SER A 746 2.47 -6.76 6.58
N VAL A 747 1.13 -6.77 6.47
CA VAL A 747 0.36 -5.59 6.05
C VAL A 747 0.63 -4.38 6.97
N THR A 748 0.91 -4.63 8.26
CA THR A 748 1.23 -3.58 9.23
C THR A 748 2.61 -2.97 8.98
N ASP A 749 3.62 -3.79 8.66
CA ASP A 749 4.96 -3.28 8.35
C ASP A 749 4.98 -2.55 7.00
N ALA A 750 4.21 -3.04 6.03
CA ALA A 750 3.99 -2.35 4.76
C ALA A 750 3.34 -0.97 4.95
N LEU A 751 2.37 -0.85 5.86
CA LEU A 751 1.78 0.43 6.22
C LEU A 751 2.78 1.38 6.86
N ARG A 752 3.60 0.87 7.80
CA ARG A 752 4.65 1.66 8.44
C ARG A 752 5.64 2.19 7.40
N LEU A 753 6.16 1.30 6.55
CA LEU A 753 7.10 1.63 5.49
C LEU A 753 6.52 2.67 4.51
N TYR A 754 5.23 2.56 4.18
CA TYR A 754 4.55 3.53 3.33
C TYR A 754 4.51 4.93 3.96
N VAL A 755 4.12 5.01 5.24
CA VAL A 755 4.05 6.29 5.95
C VAL A 755 5.43 6.91 6.11
N GLU A 756 6.43 6.12 6.52
CA GLU A 756 7.81 6.57 6.67
C GLU A 756 8.37 7.10 5.35
N THR A 757 8.25 6.33 4.27
CA THR A 757 8.78 6.72 2.94
C THR A 757 8.16 8.01 2.43
N VAL A 758 6.82 8.16 2.55
CA VAL A 758 6.13 9.38 2.09
C VAL A 758 6.50 10.57 2.96
N GLN A 759 6.55 10.39 4.29
CA GLN A 759 6.87 11.46 5.22
C GLN A 759 8.30 11.98 5.01
N GLU A 760 9.28 11.08 4.91
CA GLU A 760 10.68 11.46 4.67
C GLU A 760 10.85 12.23 3.36
N ALA A 761 10.20 11.77 2.28
CA ALA A 761 10.28 12.44 0.98
C ALA A 761 9.67 13.84 1.00
N LEU A 762 8.50 14.01 1.65
CA LEU A 762 7.87 15.32 1.82
C LEU A 762 8.72 16.24 2.71
N THR A 763 9.35 15.70 3.75
CA THR A 763 10.27 16.44 4.61
C THR A 763 11.45 16.97 3.81
N VAL A 764 12.09 16.15 2.96
CA VAL A 764 13.24 16.58 2.14
C VAL A 764 12.87 17.68 1.16
N ILE A 765 11.72 17.56 0.51
CA ILE A 765 11.20 18.58 -0.41
C ILE A 765 10.94 19.89 0.35
N GLY A 766 10.29 19.81 1.52
CA GLY A 766 10.06 20.97 2.37
C GLY A 766 11.35 21.62 2.87
N LEU A 767 12.34 20.82 3.25
CA LEU A 767 13.67 21.30 3.67
C LEU A 767 14.39 22.00 2.52
N LEU A 768 14.29 21.48 1.30
CA LEU A 768 14.89 22.12 0.12
C LEU A 768 14.31 23.52 -0.12
N ASP A 769 12.99 23.67 -0.07
CA ASP A 769 12.32 24.97 -0.22
C ASP A 769 12.81 25.96 0.83
N VAL A 770 12.91 25.51 2.08
CA VAL A 770 13.38 26.31 3.21
C VAL A 770 14.83 26.74 3.04
N LEU A 771 15.72 25.81 2.68
CA LEU A 771 17.13 26.11 2.44
C LEU A 771 17.29 27.09 1.27
N CYS A 772 16.45 26.98 0.24
CA CYS A 772 16.41 27.93 -0.86
C CYS A 772 16.07 29.34 -0.35
N GLU A 773 15.04 29.50 0.49
CA GLU A 773 14.68 30.80 1.07
C GLU A 773 15.79 31.35 1.98
N MET A 774 16.32 30.53 2.88
CA MET A 774 17.38 30.92 3.82
C MET A 774 18.64 31.42 3.12
N THR A 775 19.00 30.81 1.99
CA THR A 775 20.22 31.15 1.23
C THR A 775 20.01 32.28 0.19
N SER A 776 18.81 32.85 0.08
CA SER A 776 18.48 33.89 -0.92
C SER A 776 18.90 35.31 -0.48
N ASP A 777 20.14 35.48 0.01
CA ASP A 777 20.73 36.77 0.45
C ASP A 777 20.24 37.30 1.81
N LEU A 778 19.82 36.41 2.70
CA LEU A 778 19.63 36.73 4.12
C LEU A 778 21.00 36.67 4.81
N GLU A 779 21.63 37.82 5.08
CA GLU A 779 22.97 37.94 5.71
C GLU A 779 23.16 36.99 6.91
N GLN A 780 22.08 36.75 7.65
CA GLN A 780 22.01 35.92 8.86
C GLN A 780 22.28 34.42 8.61
N PHE A 781 22.02 33.91 7.40
CA PHE A 781 22.17 32.49 7.06
C PHE A 781 23.30 32.20 6.06
N MET A 782 24.06 33.22 5.66
CA MET A 782 25.12 33.06 4.66
C MET A 782 26.27 32.14 5.11
N PHE A 783 26.40 31.88 6.41
CA PHE A 783 27.33 30.86 6.94
C PHE A 783 27.02 29.45 6.41
N LEU A 784 25.79 29.18 5.91
CA LEU A 784 25.46 27.92 5.24
C LEU A 784 26.29 27.69 3.96
N GLN A 785 26.86 28.73 3.36
CA GLN A 785 27.80 28.59 2.24
C GLN A 785 29.07 27.83 2.65
N ASP A 786 29.49 27.93 3.91
CA ASP A 786 30.68 27.22 4.40
C ASP A 786 30.39 25.73 4.68
N HIS A 787 29.14 25.28 4.62
CA HIS A 787 28.75 23.90 4.86
C HIS A 787 28.98 23.02 3.62
N ALA A 788 30.23 22.62 3.36
CA ALA A 788 30.63 21.88 2.15
C ALA A 788 29.78 20.62 1.88
N GLY A 789 29.36 19.89 2.91
CA GLY A 789 28.51 18.69 2.79
C GLY A 789 27.12 18.98 2.22
N LEU A 790 26.59 20.20 2.41
CA LEU A 790 25.29 20.60 1.88
C LEU A 790 25.37 20.72 0.36
N LEU A 791 26.35 21.48 -0.14
CA LEU A 791 26.55 21.67 -1.57
C LEU A 791 26.85 20.35 -2.30
N GLN A 792 27.72 19.51 -1.73
CA GLN A 792 28.03 18.19 -2.30
C GLN A 792 26.76 17.34 -2.44
N THR A 793 25.94 17.31 -1.39
CA THR A 793 24.71 16.52 -1.38
C THR A 793 23.67 17.07 -2.36
N THR A 794 23.51 18.39 -2.45
CA THR A 794 22.59 19.02 -3.42
C THR A 794 23.02 18.75 -4.87
N VAL A 795 24.32 18.83 -5.18
CA VAL A 795 24.85 18.50 -6.52
C VAL A 795 24.69 17.02 -6.83
N GLY A 796 25.04 16.13 -5.90
CA GLY A 796 24.86 14.67 -6.06
C GLY A 796 23.40 14.29 -6.30
N LEU A 797 22.48 14.83 -5.50
CA LEU A 797 21.05 14.60 -5.68
C LEU A 797 20.56 15.12 -7.04
N LEU A 798 21.04 16.28 -7.51
CA LEU A 798 20.71 16.79 -8.84
C LEU A 798 21.23 15.86 -9.94
N GLN A 799 22.45 15.31 -9.81
CA GLN A 799 23.01 14.36 -10.78
C GLN A 799 22.13 13.12 -10.91
N GLU A 800 21.75 12.51 -9.79
CA GLU A 800 20.93 11.31 -9.77
C GLU A 800 19.53 11.58 -10.32
N VAL A 801 18.86 12.62 -9.84
CA VAL A 801 17.51 13.01 -10.29
C VAL A 801 17.50 13.37 -11.79
N HIS A 802 18.59 13.96 -12.28
CA HIS A 802 18.76 14.24 -13.71
C HIS A 802 18.99 12.99 -14.55
N ALA A 803 19.86 12.08 -14.11
CA ALA A 803 20.12 10.81 -14.77
C ALA A 803 18.85 9.96 -14.85
N LEU A 804 18.08 9.88 -13.76
CA LEU A 804 16.81 9.16 -13.69
C LEU A 804 15.78 9.73 -14.65
N GLY A 805 15.63 11.06 -14.72
CA GLY A 805 14.72 11.72 -15.66
C GLY A 805 15.03 11.44 -17.13
N LYS A 806 16.30 11.11 -17.46
CA LYS A 806 16.74 10.71 -18.81
C LYS A 806 16.60 9.22 -19.08
N ALA A 807 16.73 8.36 -18.07
CA ALA A 807 16.74 6.91 -18.22
C ALA A 807 15.35 6.34 -18.55
N SER A 808 14.30 6.87 -17.94
CA SER A 808 12.92 6.43 -18.14
C SER A 808 11.93 7.60 -18.05
N LYS A 809 10.73 7.43 -18.59
CA LYS A 809 9.66 8.43 -18.43
C LYS A 809 9.11 8.34 -17.00
N ASN A 810 9.37 9.36 -16.20
CA ASN A 810 9.01 9.45 -14.79
C ASN A 810 8.69 10.90 -14.36
N VAL A 811 8.46 11.12 -13.06
CA VAL A 811 8.12 12.43 -12.48
C VAL A 811 9.22 13.48 -12.73
N PHE A 812 10.48 13.07 -12.90
CA PHE A 812 11.63 13.94 -13.15
C PHE A 812 11.97 14.11 -14.63
N SER A 813 11.25 13.45 -15.54
CA SER A 813 11.41 13.66 -16.98
C SER A 813 10.89 15.04 -17.37
N SER A 814 11.62 15.73 -18.25
CA SER A 814 11.20 17.03 -18.76
C SER A 814 9.93 16.90 -19.59
N SER A 815 8.94 17.75 -19.30
CA SER A 815 7.66 17.80 -20.01
C SER A 815 7.50 19.14 -20.72
N GLN A 816 7.01 19.13 -21.96
CA GLN A 816 6.69 20.34 -22.73
C GLN A 816 5.17 20.51 -22.94
N ASN A 817 4.34 19.78 -22.18
CA ASN A 817 2.88 19.81 -22.29
C ASN A 817 2.29 20.93 -21.43
N PHE A 818 2.05 22.10 -22.04
CA PHE A 818 1.43 23.26 -21.36
C PHE A 818 -0.11 23.22 -21.35
N SER A 819 -0.75 22.21 -21.94
CA SER A 819 -2.22 22.09 -22.03
C SER A 819 -2.92 21.90 -20.68
N SER A 820 -2.18 21.52 -19.62
CA SER A 820 -2.68 21.43 -18.25
C SER A 820 -2.92 22.79 -17.58
N PHE A 821 -2.30 23.88 -18.08
CA PHE A 821 -2.48 25.22 -17.51
C PHE A 821 -3.80 25.90 -17.92
N SER A 822 -4.45 25.44 -18.99
CA SER A 822 -5.63 26.10 -19.58
C SER A 822 -6.99 25.72 -18.97
N SER A 823 -7.03 24.71 -18.11
CA SER A 823 -8.21 24.35 -17.32
C SER A 823 -7.84 24.55 -15.85
N GLY A 824 -8.44 25.54 -15.19
CA GLY A 824 -8.16 25.93 -13.79
C GLY A 824 -8.49 24.85 -12.74
N GLY A 825 -7.84 23.69 -12.85
CA GLY A 825 -7.95 22.53 -11.99
C GLY A 825 -6.67 21.69 -11.94
N GLY A 826 -5.52 22.21 -12.43
CA GLY A 826 -4.22 21.65 -12.08
C GLY A 826 -3.79 22.23 -10.74
N ASP A 827 -3.96 21.47 -9.66
CA ASP A 827 -3.50 21.87 -8.33
C ASP A 827 -1.96 21.95 -8.34
N PRO A 828 -1.32 23.05 -7.86
CA PRO A 828 0.14 23.20 -7.77
C PRO A 828 0.84 22.22 -6.80
N SER A 829 0.12 21.21 -6.31
CA SER A 829 0.40 20.45 -5.09
C SER A 829 1.19 19.16 -5.27
N SER A 830 1.72 18.89 -6.47
CA SER A 830 2.67 17.77 -6.63
C SER A 830 4.02 18.17 -6.00
N PRO A 831 4.50 17.47 -4.96
CA PRO A 831 5.71 17.84 -4.21
C PRO A 831 6.98 17.93 -5.06
N PHE A 832 7.04 17.22 -6.19
CA PHE A 832 8.21 17.23 -7.06
C PHE A 832 8.17 18.31 -8.14
N VAL A 833 7.06 19.04 -8.27
CA VAL A 833 7.00 20.19 -9.19
C VAL A 833 7.96 21.25 -8.68
N SER A 834 8.90 21.65 -9.52
CA SER A 834 10.02 22.56 -9.19
C SER A 834 11.15 21.95 -8.38
N PHE A 835 11.14 20.65 -8.03
CA PHE A 835 12.21 20.05 -7.21
C PHE A 835 13.60 20.20 -7.85
N LYS A 836 13.76 19.88 -9.15
CA LYS A 836 15.03 20.11 -9.87
C LYS A 836 15.38 21.60 -9.91
N ALA A 837 14.39 22.46 -10.13
CA ALA A 837 14.60 23.90 -10.16
C ALA A 837 15.09 24.44 -8.81
N HIS A 838 14.56 23.92 -7.69
CA HIS A 838 14.99 24.29 -6.35
C HIS A 838 16.37 23.73 -5.99
N LEU A 839 16.74 22.52 -6.44
CA LEU A 839 18.12 22.04 -6.31
C LEU A 839 19.10 22.99 -7.02
N ILE A 840 18.79 23.38 -8.26
CA ILE A 840 19.59 24.34 -9.02
C ILE A 840 19.64 25.70 -8.31
N ARG A 841 18.50 26.21 -7.82
CA ARG A 841 18.41 27.45 -7.05
C ARG A 841 19.33 27.41 -5.82
N LEU A 842 19.26 26.35 -5.02
CA LEU A 842 20.09 26.20 -3.82
C LEU A 842 21.58 26.19 -4.19
N ILE A 843 21.99 25.47 -5.23
CA ILE A 843 23.38 25.48 -5.74
C ILE A 843 23.80 26.90 -6.12
N GLY A 844 22.94 27.63 -6.86
CA GLY A 844 23.19 29.02 -7.26
C GLY A 844 23.37 29.96 -6.08
N ASN A 845 22.54 29.82 -5.05
CA ASN A 845 22.63 30.61 -3.83
C ASN A 845 23.92 30.30 -3.06
N LEU A 846 24.27 29.03 -2.89
CA LEU A 846 25.48 28.61 -2.17
C LEU A 846 26.79 29.02 -2.88
N CYS A 847 26.75 29.24 -4.20
CA CYS A 847 27.91 29.67 -4.98
C CYS A 847 28.07 31.19 -5.11
N HIS A 848 27.06 31.97 -4.70
CA HIS A 848 27.08 33.43 -4.86
C HIS A 848 28.23 34.05 -4.05
N HIS A 849 29.16 34.72 -4.76
CA HIS A 849 30.38 35.32 -4.19
C HIS A 849 31.26 34.37 -3.35
N HIS A 850 31.19 33.06 -3.60
CA HIS A 850 31.91 32.06 -2.80
C HIS A 850 32.84 31.17 -3.66
N PRO A 851 34.13 31.53 -3.84
CA PRO A 851 35.05 30.84 -4.75
C PRO A 851 35.26 29.34 -4.48
N GLY A 852 35.26 28.92 -3.20
CA GLY A 852 35.40 27.51 -2.83
C GLY A 852 34.29 26.65 -3.42
N ASN A 853 33.03 27.01 -3.12
CA ASN A 853 31.83 26.41 -3.70
C ASN A 853 31.78 26.47 -5.22
N GLN A 854 32.15 27.59 -5.84
CA GLN A 854 32.22 27.70 -7.31
C GLN A 854 33.17 26.65 -7.92
N ASN A 855 34.32 26.43 -7.29
CA ASN A 855 35.29 25.43 -7.73
C ASN A 855 34.81 24.01 -7.44
N LEU A 856 34.18 23.78 -6.29
CA LEU A 856 33.64 22.48 -5.93
C LEU A 856 32.55 22.02 -6.90
N VAL A 857 31.63 22.91 -7.32
CA VAL A 857 30.62 22.57 -8.34
C VAL A 857 31.29 22.21 -9.68
N ARG A 858 32.39 22.87 -10.05
CA ARG A 858 33.17 22.48 -11.24
C ARG A 858 33.78 21.08 -11.08
N GLU A 859 34.40 20.80 -9.93
CA GLU A 859 35.05 19.51 -9.63
C GLU A 859 34.07 18.34 -9.58
N LEU A 860 32.80 18.61 -9.23
CA LEU A 860 31.71 17.63 -9.24
C LEU A 860 30.99 17.52 -10.60
N ASP A 861 31.55 18.04 -11.69
CA ASP A 861 30.89 18.08 -13.01
C ASP A 861 29.50 18.73 -13.00
N GLY A 862 29.26 19.65 -12.05
CA GLY A 862 27.98 20.33 -11.88
C GLY A 862 27.70 21.41 -12.93
N ILE A 863 28.72 22.04 -13.51
CA ILE A 863 28.54 23.08 -14.55
C ILE A 863 27.85 22.50 -15.81
N PRO A 864 28.34 21.40 -16.43
CA PRO A 864 27.63 20.74 -17.54
C PRO A 864 26.21 20.29 -17.16
N LEU A 865 26.04 19.74 -15.96
CA LEU A 865 24.74 19.28 -15.45
C LEU A 865 23.70 20.41 -15.39
N ILE A 866 24.08 21.57 -14.88
CA ILE A 866 23.18 22.74 -14.77
C ILE A 866 22.85 23.31 -16.15
N LEU A 867 23.84 23.37 -17.06
CA LEU A 867 23.62 23.82 -18.44
C LEU A 867 22.62 22.94 -19.20
N ASP A 868 22.59 21.65 -18.92
CA ASP A 868 21.64 20.71 -19.53
C ASP A 868 20.19 20.92 -19.07
N ASN A 869 19.99 21.68 -17.99
CA ASN A 869 18.68 22.06 -17.45
C ASN A 869 18.21 23.46 -17.92
N CYS A 870 18.87 24.06 -18.93
CA CYS A 870 18.45 25.33 -19.54
C CYS A 870 17.24 25.22 -20.49
N SER A 871 16.68 24.01 -20.66
CA SER A 871 15.48 23.77 -21.47
C SER A 871 14.21 24.07 -20.67
N ILE A 872 13.14 24.47 -21.36
CA ILE A 872 11.85 24.72 -20.70
C ILE A 872 11.24 23.38 -20.28
N ASP A 873 10.82 23.30 -19.02
CA ASP A 873 10.18 22.13 -18.42
C ASP A 873 8.91 22.54 -17.65
N SER A 874 7.76 21.98 -18.02
CA SER A 874 6.49 22.23 -17.35
C SER A 874 6.44 21.65 -15.94
N ASN A 875 7.22 20.58 -15.66
CA ASN A 875 7.32 19.98 -14.33
C ASN A 875 8.26 20.77 -13.42
N ASN A 876 9.12 21.63 -13.99
CA ASN A 876 10.02 22.49 -13.25
C ASN A 876 9.88 23.95 -13.74
N PRO A 877 8.81 24.64 -13.32
CA PRO A 877 8.64 26.06 -13.61
C PRO A 877 9.90 26.86 -13.30
N PHE A 878 10.28 27.75 -14.20
CA PHE A 878 11.46 28.60 -14.10
C PHE A 878 12.82 27.90 -14.04
N ILE A 879 12.91 26.58 -14.33
CA ILE A 879 14.20 25.86 -14.30
C ILE A 879 15.28 26.52 -15.16
N SER A 880 14.90 27.03 -16.34
CA SER A 880 15.84 27.74 -17.22
C SER A 880 16.38 29.03 -16.61
N GLN A 881 15.55 29.77 -15.88
CA GLN A 881 15.94 31.02 -15.22
C GLN A 881 16.88 30.72 -14.05
N TRP A 882 16.55 29.71 -13.25
CA TRP A 882 17.41 29.25 -12.15
C TRP A 882 18.73 28.70 -12.64
N ALA A 883 18.75 27.95 -13.75
CA ALA A 883 19.97 27.45 -14.36
C ALA A 883 20.87 28.61 -14.84
N ILE A 884 20.31 29.59 -15.55
CA ILE A 884 21.06 30.77 -16.02
C ILE A 884 21.60 31.57 -14.83
N PHE A 885 20.79 31.80 -13.81
CA PHE A 885 21.19 32.49 -12.58
C PHE A 885 22.35 31.76 -11.88
N THR A 886 22.25 30.44 -11.76
CA THR A 886 23.28 29.61 -11.14
C THR A 886 24.57 29.64 -11.93
N ILE A 887 24.52 29.55 -13.27
CA ILE A 887 25.69 29.66 -14.13
C ILE A 887 26.34 31.04 -13.98
N ARG A 888 25.55 32.13 -13.95
CA ARG A 888 26.10 33.47 -13.67
C ARG A 888 26.89 33.47 -12.35
N ASN A 889 26.32 32.96 -11.27
CA ASN A 889 26.99 32.92 -9.96
C ASN A 889 28.25 32.03 -9.95
N LEU A 890 28.26 30.94 -10.72
CA LEU A 890 29.43 30.06 -10.87
C LEU A 890 30.57 30.69 -11.66
N LEU A 891 30.26 31.55 -12.64
CA LEU A 891 31.24 32.22 -13.49
C LEU A 891 31.72 33.55 -12.92
N GLU A 892 30.95 34.16 -12.01
CA GLU A 892 31.24 35.47 -11.47
C GLU A 892 32.60 35.49 -10.75
N GLN A 893 33.53 36.27 -11.31
CA GLN A 893 34.91 36.42 -10.81
C GLN A 893 35.74 35.12 -10.74
N ASN A 894 35.32 34.06 -11.45
CA ASN A 894 36.01 32.76 -11.47
C ASN A 894 36.53 32.44 -12.88
N HIS A 895 37.82 32.68 -13.12
CA HIS A 895 38.43 32.52 -14.46
C HIS A 895 38.49 31.07 -14.93
N ASP A 896 38.77 30.12 -14.03
CA ASP A 896 38.84 28.70 -14.37
C ASP A 896 37.46 28.17 -14.84
N ASN A 897 36.38 28.58 -14.16
CA ASN A 897 35.03 28.24 -14.58
C ASN A 897 34.66 28.91 -15.92
N GLN A 898 35.08 30.16 -16.14
CA GLN A 898 34.88 30.86 -17.42
C GLN A 898 35.60 30.14 -18.57
N GLU A 899 36.82 29.68 -18.34
CA GLU A 899 37.61 28.93 -19.33
C GLU A 899 36.92 27.61 -19.70
N LEU A 900 36.43 26.86 -18.70
CA LEU A 900 35.68 25.61 -18.94
C LEU A 900 34.48 25.82 -19.87
N VAL A 901 33.70 26.87 -19.67
CA VAL A 901 32.55 27.19 -20.53
C VAL A 901 33.01 27.71 -21.89
N ALA A 902 34.10 28.48 -21.95
CA ALA A 902 34.64 29.04 -23.19
C ALA A 902 35.17 27.98 -24.17
N VAL A 903 35.66 26.84 -23.66
CA VAL A 903 36.15 25.72 -24.49
C VAL A 903 35.04 24.78 -24.98
N MET A 904 33.78 25.02 -24.63
CA MET A 904 32.66 24.17 -25.08
C MET A 904 32.34 24.38 -26.57
N ASP A 905 32.27 23.27 -27.32
CA ASP A 905 31.98 23.29 -28.75
C ASP A 905 30.49 23.55 -29.05
N ARG A 906 30.21 24.56 -29.87
CA ARG A 906 28.86 24.85 -30.35
C ARG A 906 28.40 23.81 -31.38
N ARG A 907 27.41 22.97 -31.01
CA ARG A 907 26.88 21.89 -31.88
C ARG A 907 25.59 22.20 -32.65
N GLY A 908 24.86 23.26 -32.31
CA GLY A 908 23.59 23.61 -32.96
C GLY A 908 22.73 24.60 -32.16
N ASN A 909 21.47 24.79 -32.57
CA ASN A 909 20.45 25.41 -31.73
C ASN A 909 19.72 24.30 -30.94
N ALA A 910 19.32 24.56 -29.70
CA ALA A 910 18.49 23.62 -28.95
C ALA A 910 17.12 23.44 -29.64
N ASP A 911 16.58 22.22 -29.57
CA ASP A 911 15.26 21.92 -30.12
C ASP A 911 14.18 22.49 -29.20
N TYR A 912 13.43 23.47 -29.70
CA TYR A 912 12.34 24.12 -28.96
C TYR A 912 11.00 23.76 -29.60
N SER A 913 10.67 22.47 -29.66
CA SER A 913 9.36 21.96 -30.10
C SER A 913 8.17 22.68 -29.44
N ALA A 914 8.32 23.13 -28.19
CA ALA A 914 7.35 23.98 -27.50
C ALA A 914 7.11 25.35 -28.16
N LEU A 915 8.17 26.03 -28.64
CA LEU A 915 8.04 27.30 -29.37
C LEU A 915 7.35 27.05 -30.72
N THR A 916 7.68 25.95 -31.41
CA THR A 916 7.03 25.56 -32.65
C THR A 916 5.54 25.24 -32.43
N ALA A 917 5.19 24.59 -31.30
CA ALA A 917 3.79 24.35 -30.90
C ALA A 917 3.03 25.65 -30.59
N LEU A 918 3.72 26.69 -30.11
CA LEU A 918 3.20 28.05 -29.92
C LEU A 918 3.18 28.88 -31.23
N GLY A 919 3.58 28.28 -32.35
CA GLY A 919 3.61 28.94 -33.66
C GLY A 919 4.79 29.91 -33.84
N LEU A 920 5.90 29.66 -33.16
CA LEU A 920 7.13 30.45 -33.21
C LEU A 920 8.30 29.58 -33.69
N ASP A 921 9.14 30.16 -34.54
CA ASP A 921 10.35 29.56 -35.10
C ASP A 921 11.58 30.41 -34.71
N VAL A 922 12.74 29.77 -34.56
CA VAL A 922 13.97 30.43 -34.10
C VAL A 922 14.97 30.50 -35.26
N GLU A 923 15.15 31.71 -35.81
CA GLU A 923 16.09 31.97 -36.90
C GLU A 923 17.34 32.66 -36.36
N LYS A 924 18.52 32.21 -36.80
CA LYS A 924 19.79 32.85 -36.43
C LYS A 924 20.13 33.95 -37.43
N ARG A 925 20.34 35.18 -36.97
CA ARG A 925 20.72 36.32 -37.81
C ARG A 925 21.80 37.15 -37.12
N ASP A 926 22.91 37.41 -37.82
CA ASP A 926 24.01 38.26 -37.37
C ASP A 926 24.55 37.94 -35.96
N GLY A 927 24.66 36.65 -35.64
CA GLY A 927 25.13 36.18 -34.32
C GLY A 927 24.07 36.16 -33.22
N GLY A 928 22.91 36.79 -33.43
CA GLY A 928 21.74 36.76 -32.54
C GLY A 928 20.71 35.68 -32.92
N LEU A 929 19.83 35.36 -31.98
CA LEU A 929 18.65 34.51 -32.16
C LEU A 929 17.40 35.38 -32.32
N LEU A 930 16.55 35.09 -33.30
CA LEU A 930 15.38 35.88 -33.64
C LEU A 930 14.15 34.98 -33.72
N LEU A 931 13.15 35.25 -32.88
CA LEU A 931 11.86 34.56 -32.85
C LEU A 931 10.95 35.10 -33.95
N LYS A 932 10.46 34.23 -34.85
CA LYS A 932 9.54 34.57 -35.93
C LYS A 932 8.23 33.76 -35.82
N PRO A 933 7.06 34.34 -36.10
CA PRO A 933 5.83 33.57 -36.22
C PRO A 933 5.91 32.59 -37.40
N THR A 934 5.57 31.33 -37.20
CA THR A 934 5.41 30.36 -38.28
C THR A 934 4.26 30.79 -39.18
N LYS A 935 4.54 31.09 -40.45
CA LYS A 935 3.49 31.40 -41.45
C LYS A 935 2.57 30.18 -41.58
N LYS A 936 1.29 30.33 -41.22
CA LYS A 936 0.26 29.36 -41.63
C LYS A 936 0.21 29.37 -43.16
N ASN A 937 0.67 28.29 -43.80
CA ASN A 937 0.29 28.03 -45.17
C ASN A 937 -1.22 27.79 -45.16
N HIS A 938 -1.95 28.65 -45.87
CA HIS A 938 -3.40 28.61 -46.02
C HIS A 938 -3.89 27.36 -46.75
#